data_AF-A0A2W2G7K9-F1
#
_entry.id   AF-A0A2W2G7K9-F1
#
_cell.length_a   1.000
_cell.length_b   1.000
_cell.length_c   1.000
_cell.angle_alpha   90.00
_cell.angle_beta   90.00
_cell.angle_gamma   90.00
#
_symmetry.space_group_name_H-M   'P 1'
#
loop_
_entity.id
_entity.type
_entity.pdbx_description
1 polymer ?
#
loop_
_entity_poly.entity_id
_entity_poly.type
_entity_poly.pdbx_seq_one_letter_code
_entity_poly.pdbx_strand_id
1 'polypeptide(L)'
;MNVFRCARRPYSPRFRRVTALVSAMVLFSGLVSADIGPVYASEAHAHDGHAHAAPLKAPVARPKVDMLGPLPVKKGKVPLWRSAKAATSAPARAAANAGRVGLRALVVALDATDWGLATWRSALDRVGAQYDVLHAKTQPLNAADLLGADGAGKYNAILLTNSGLMYVEDDAYLSALTTEEWNLLWAYERDYGVRQVSLYTPYGTFPEDYCLRSVSEGGVGETPISAALTAEGAAAFDHLKPGIELPISLSYVYRTKIATGCAATPVLTIDDDVLGVRTTSADGRERMALTFTSNQYLPQADLLTFGLFHWASRGLYLGEQRHYLNTDIDDWFNYTDHLHSDGTIETDPGFRLTRADAASTYDKQNAFRQANQLAADFTLNIPFNGEDADPLAPASCDAPVPDRDALTSYSRCRADAFRWVNHTLTHPKMNTTDYATSRAEIADNLTRATAIGLTVDPAVLKTGEYSGLGVYHSDPNNDIDPPTDHGLAASNPELLRAAKDVGVAYLHGNMSFPSHVPSCFNCGIRHPMEPALTIVPDWPTNIAYHTTAPDEETYFYNAYYGPNGKFPYWPEDQTYEQILGHESDVAMQHVMSGSVYSHTFHQGNLRDYGSGESLVFDWLQAVLDKYNAYYNVPLLNPDWTALARYVDRRTTHFAGLAGVSAVYDAAAGTITFSSAADASVFATNADATGAETYGSDKVAHLALTAGTPLTVPASVRP
;
A
#
# COMPACT_ATOMS: atom_id res chain seq x y z
N MET A 1 3.21 -63.86 11.28
CA MET A 1 3.70 -65.08 10.61
C MET A 1 5.10 -64.83 10.06
N ASN A 2 5.92 -65.88 9.91
CA ASN A 2 7.20 -66.04 9.19
C ASN A 2 8.01 -64.75 8.84
N VAL A 3 9.21 -64.43 9.34
CA VAL A 3 10.44 -65.15 9.77
C VAL A 3 11.44 -65.48 8.65
N PHE A 4 12.56 -64.72 8.61
CA PHE A 4 13.96 -65.00 8.19
C PHE A 4 14.82 -63.78 8.64
N ARG A 5 16.12 -63.74 8.99
CA ARG A 5 17.34 -64.61 8.99
C ARG A 5 18.07 -64.79 7.64
N CYS A 6 19.40 -64.71 7.51
CA CYS A 6 20.55 -64.31 8.39
C CYS A 6 21.86 -64.24 7.53
N ALA A 7 23.05 -63.77 7.94
CA ALA A 7 23.52 -62.66 8.80
C ALA A 7 25.09 -62.74 8.99
N ARG A 8 25.80 -61.59 9.18
CA ARG A 8 27.26 -61.45 9.52
C ARG A 8 28.25 -61.73 8.35
N ARG A 9 29.53 -61.28 8.28
CA ARG A 9 30.40 -60.27 8.99
C ARG A 9 31.62 -59.89 8.06
N PRO A 10 32.58 -58.99 8.43
CA PRO A 10 33.49 -58.31 7.47
C PRO A 10 34.89 -58.92 7.33
N TYR A 11 35.74 -58.31 6.47
CA TYR A 11 37.20 -58.48 6.47
C TYR A 11 37.97 -57.19 6.15
N SER A 12 39.21 -57.08 6.66
CA SER A 12 40.26 -56.13 6.25
C SER A 12 41.63 -56.79 6.46
N PRO A 13 42.69 -56.35 5.77
CA PRO A 13 43.83 -55.76 6.50
C PRO A 13 44.63 -54.67 5.71
N ARG A 14 45.67 -54.14 6.36
CA ARG A 14 46.59 -53.07 5.89
C ARG A 14 47.95 -53.63 5.42
N PHE A 15 48.62 -52.98 4.45
CA PHE A 15 50.09 -52.79 4.36
C PHE A 15 50.34 -51.55 3.45
N ARG A 16 51.13 -50.49 3.67
CA ARG A 16 52.34 -50.09 4.45
C ARG A 16 53.60 -49.89 3.57
N ARG A 17 53.84 -48.63 3.17
CA ARG A 17 55.10 -47.91 2.84
C ARG A 17 56.29 -48.62 2.14
N VAL A 18 56.82 -47.98 1.09
CA VAL A 18 58.27 -47.83 0.81
C VAL A 18 58.55 -46.38 0.36
N THR A 19 59.77 -45.87 0.56
CA THR A 19 60.21 -44.49 0.29
C THR A 19 61.38 -44.48 -0.71
N ALA A 20 61.53 -43.42 -1.52
CA ALA A 20 62.78 -43.12 -2.21
C ALA A 20 62.99 -41.59 -2.35
N LEU A 21 64.16 -41.09 -1.97
CA LEU A 21 64.68 -39.77 -2.34
C LEU A 21 65.76 -39.94 -3.42
N VAL A 22 65.88 -38.97 -4.33
CA VAL A 22 67.15 -38.57 -4.90
C VAL A 22 67.19 -37.04 -4.92
N SER A 23 68.32 -36.44 -4.55
CA SER A 23 68.54 -34.99 -4.57
C SER A 23 69.77 -34.68 -5.42
N ALA A 24 69.75 -33.55 -6.13
CA ALA A 24 70.91 -32.98 -6.78
C ALA A 24 70.91 -31.46 -6.57
N MET A 25 71.91 -30.95 -5.85
CA MET A 25 72.17 -29.52 -5.71
C MET A 25 73.23 -29.08 -6.70
N VAL A 26 73.00 -27.96 -7.38
CA VAL A 26 74.08 -27.09 -7.87
C VAL A 26 73.72 -25.67 -7.43
N LEU A 27 74.65 -25.00 -6.75
CA LEU A 27 74.53 -23.63 -6.27
C LEU A 27 75.44 -22.72 -7.09
N PHE A 28 74.92 -21.60 -7.58
CA PHE A 28 75.64 -20.32 -7.54
C PHE A 28 74.66 -19.15 -7.43
N SER A 29 75.11 -18.08 -6.77
CA SER A 29 74.29 -17.00 -6.21
C SER A 29 74.04 -15.84 -7.17
N GLY A 30 72.85 -15.23 -7.11
CA GLY A 30 72.64 -13.88 -7.66
C GLY A 30 71.21 -13.35 -7.58
N LEU A 31 71.03 -12.26 -6.81
CA LEU A 31 69.85 -11.37 -6.75
C LEU A 31 68.54 -11.97 -6.17
N VAL A 32 67.73 -11.09 -5.57
CA VAL A 32 66.46 -11.41 -4.92
C VAL A 32 65.32 -10.71 -5.67
N SER A 33 64.51 -11.51 -6.35
CA SER A 33 63.15 -11.18 -6.78
C SER A 33 62.25 -12.32 -6.34
N ALA A 34 61.15 -12.01 -5.67
CA ALA A 34 60.17 -13.01 -5.24
C ALA A 34 59.08 -13.14 -6.30
N ASP A 35 59.33 -13.94 -7.34
CA ASP A 35 58.30 -14.33 -8.29
C ASP A 35 57.24 -15.18 -7.57
N ILE A 36 56.05 -14.62 -7.40
CA ILE A 36 54.87 -15.35 -6.90
C ILE A 36 54.32 -16.14 -8.09
N GLY A 37 54.51 -17.46 -8.06
CA GLY A 37 53.91 -18.36 -9.05
C GLY A 37 52.36 -18.30 -8.96
N PRO A 38 51.65 -18.41 -10.09
CA PRO A 38 50.19 -18.46 -10.12
C PRO A 38 49.66 -19.80 -9.56
N VAL A 39 48.33 -19.96 -9.64
CA VAL A 39 47.52 -21.05 -9.04
C VAL A 39 47.06 -20.75 -7.61
N TYR A 40 46.20 -19.75 -7.49
CA TYR A 40 44.83 -20.07 -7.06
C TYR A 40 43.97 -20.13 -8.32
N ALA A 41 43.69 -21.35 -8.79
CA ALA A 41 42.41 -21.55 -9.46
C ALA A 41 41.37 -21.53 -8.34
N SER A 42 40.29 -20.77 -8.49
CA SER A 42 39.09 -21.05 -7.71
C SER A 42 38.67 -22.47 -8.06
N GLU A 43 38.64 -23.37 -7.08
CA GLU A 43 37.72 -24.49 -7.17
C GLU A 43 36.34 -23.85 -7.24
N ALA A 44 35.63 -24.03 -8.37
CA ALA A 44 34.23 -23.67 -8.44
C ALA A 44 33.55 -24.49 -7.35
N HIS A 45 33.10 -23.83 -6.29
CA HIS A 45 32.14 -24.42 -5.39
C HIS A 45 30.96 -24.85 -6.26
N ALA A 46 30.48 -26.08 -6.07
CA ALA A 46 29.20 -26.44 -6.67
C ALA A 46 28.18 -25.49 -6.03
N HIS A 47 27.57 -24.63 -6.84
CA HIS A 47 26.38 -23.90 -6.42
C HIS A 47 25.34 -25.00 -6.11
N ASP A 48 24.93 -25.12 -4.84
CA ASP A 48 23.75 -25.91 -4.50
C ASP A 48 22.57 -25.16 -5.11
N GLY A 49 22.19 -25.49 -6.35
CA GLY A 49 21.30 -24.69 -7.19
C GLY A 49 20.07 -24.19 -6.42
N HIS A 50 20.07 -22.89 -6.13
CA HIS A 50 19.06 -22.23 -5.31
C HIS A 50 17.80 -21.97 -6.14
N ALA A 51 17.12 -23.04 -6.53
CA ALA A 51 15.81 -22.94 -7.19
C ALA A 51 14.84 -22.20 -6.25
N HIS A 52 14.49 -20.95 -6.58
CA HIS A 52 13.67 -20.11 -5.70
C HIS A 52 12.22 -20.59 -5.81
N ALA A 53 11.48 -20.56 -4.69
CA ALA A 53 10.10 -21.03 -4.66
C ALA A 53 9.21 -20.38 -5.74
N ALA A 54 8.20 -21.15 -6.14
CA ALA A 54 7.23 -20.77 -7.14
C ALA A 54 6.58 -19.41 -6.87
N PRO A 55 6.18 -18.71 -7.94
CA PRO A 55 5.65 -17.35 -7.86
C PRO A 55 4.56 -17.21 -6.80
N LEU A 56 4.78 -16.23 -5.93
CA LEU A 56 3.80 -15.81 -4.95
C LEU A 56 2.55 -15.33 -5.68
N LYS A 57 1.38 -15.76 -5.19
CA LYS A 57 0.11 -15.45 -5.85
C LYS A 57 -0.30 -14.00 -5.57
N ALA A 58 0.26 -13.07 -6.34
CA ALA A 58 -0.18 -11.69 -6.39
C ALA A 58 -1.60 -11.60 -7.01
N PRO A 59 -2.35 -10.50 -6.78
CA PRO A 59 -3.64 -10.29 -7.44
C PRO A 59 -3.44 -10.12 -8.95
N VAL A 60 -4.17 -10.89 -9.76
CA VAL A 60 -4.09 -10.87 -11.24
C VAL A 60 -4.85 -9.68 -11.85
N ALA A 61 -5.82 -9.13 -11.09
CA ALA A 61 -6.60 -7.96 -11.44
C ALA A 61 -7.23 -7.36 -10.17
N ARG A 62 -7.78 -6.14 -10.26
CA ARG A 62 -8.61 -5.55 -9.19
C ARG A 62 -9.85 -6.44 -8.89
N PRO A 63 -10.36 -6.48 -7.64
CA PRO A 63 -11.55 -7.25 -7.31
C PRO A 63 -12.77 -6.84 -8.15
N LYS A 64 -13.33 -7.77 -8.93
CA LYS A 64 -14.57 -7.56 -9.68
C LYS A 64 -15.78 -7.47 -8.75
N VAL A 65 -16.78 -6.72 -9.19
CA VAL A 65 -17.93 -6.26 -8.39
C VAL A 65 -19.17 -6.10 -9.25
N ASP A 66 -20.32 -6.48 -8.71
CA ASP A 66 -21.60 -6.33 -9.38
C ASP A 66 -21.98 -4.84 -9.54
N MET A 67 -22.53 -4.49 -10.71
CA MET A 67 -23.09 -3.17 -10.96
C MET A 67 -24.33 -2.94 -10.10
N LEU A 68 -24.18 -2.14 -9.05
CA LEU A 68 -25.25 -1.74 -8.14
C LEU A 68 -26.35 -0.97 -8.89
N GLY A 69 -27.60 -1.40 -8.74
CA GLY A 69 -28.76 -0.85 -9.45
C GLY A 69 -29.34 0.46 -8.88
N PRO A 70 -30.48 0.94 -9.44
CA PRO A 70 -31.12 2.20 -9.06
C PRO A 70 -31.69 2.18 -7.64
N LEU A 71 -31.72 3.36 -7.00
CA LEU A 71 -32.42 3.59 -5.74
C LEU A 71 -33.95 3.66 -5.91
N PRO A 72 -34.74 3.25 -4.89
CA PRO A 72 -36.17 3.47 -4.86
C PRO A 72 -36.54 4.96 -4.87
N VAL A 73 -37.24 5.42 -5.91
CA VAL A 73 -37.57 6.85 -6.07
C VAL A 73 -38.89 7.22 -5.37
N LYS A 74 -38.77 8.00 -4.28
CA LYS A 74 -39.90 8.53 -3.51
C LYS A 74 -40.25 9.96 -3.92
N LYS A 75 -41.54 10.28 -4.02
CA LYS A 75 -42.04 11.63 -4.35
C LYS A 75 -42.38 12.43 -3.09
N GLY A 76 -42.26 13.75 -3.18
CA GLY A 76 -42.49 14.67 -2.06
C GLY A 76 -41.19 15.00 -1.33
N LYS A 77 -41.31 15.57 -0.13
CA LYS A 77 -40.18 15.95 0.74
C LYS A 77 -40.57 15.79 2.20
N VAL A 78 -39.61 15.62 3.09
CA VAL A 78 -39.80 15.71 4.53
C VAL A 78 -40.15 17.17 4.89
N PRO A 79 -41.17 17.44 5.72
CA PRO A 79 -41.48 18.79 6.17
C PRO A 79 -40.35 19.37 7.04
N LEU A 80 -39.70 20.43 6.56
CA LEU A 80 -38.61 21.11 7.29
C LEU A 80 -39.16 21.93 8.48
N TRP A 81 -38.78 21.54 9.69
CA TRP A 81 -39.14 22.19 10.95
C TRP A 81 -38.05 23.18 11.37
N ARG A 82 -38.14 24.43 10.89
CA ARG A 82 -37.18 25.50 11.23
C ARG A 82 -37.04 25.81 12.74
N SER A 83 -38.00 25.37 13.55
CA SER A 83 -37.99 25.46 15.01
C SER A 83 -37.32 24.26 15.72
N ALA A 84 -37.03 23.16 15.00
CA ALA A 84 -36.33 22.01 15.56
C ALA A 84 -34.89 22.38 15.95
N LYS A 85 -34.42 21.86 17.08
CA LYS A 85 -33.09 22.12 17.66
C LYS A 85 -32.52 20.81 18.19
N ALA A 86 -31.31 20.46 17.78
CA ALA A 86 -30.57 19.36 18.42
C ALA A 86 -30.16 19.76 19.84
N ALA A 87 -29.70 21.01 19.99
CA ALA A 87 -29.32 21.60 21.27
C ALA A 87 -30.55 22.00 22.13
N THR A 88 -31.02 21.08 22.96
CA THR A 88 -32.15 21.31 23.88
C THR A 88 -31.75 21.94 25.21
N SER A 89 -30.56 21.64 25.74
CA SER A 89 -30.04 22.17 27.01
C SER A 89 -29.32 23.51 26.85
N ALA A 90 -29.15 24.27 27.93
CA ALA A 90 -28.42 25.54 27.90
C ALA A 90 -26.92 25.38 27.55
N PRO A 91 -26.17 24.39 28.10
CA PRO A 91 -24.79 24.12 27.67
C PRO A 91 -24.67 23.77 26.19
N ALA A 92 -25.54 22.88 25.67
CA ALA A 92 -25.54 22.51 24.25
C ALA A 92 -25.82 23.72 23.35
N ARG A 93 -26.73 24.61 23.73
CA ARG A 93 -27.00 25.84 22.96
C ARG A 93 -25.82 26.81 22.96
N ALA A 94 -25.05 26.88 24.04
CA ALA A 94 -23.83 27.67 24.09
C ALA A 94 -22.73 27.05 23.21
N ALA A 95 -22.54 25.73 23.25
CA ALA A 95 -21.57 25.01 22.44
C ALA A 95 -21.90 25.03 20.93
N ALA A 96 -23.18 24.93 20.57
CA ALA A 96 -23.67 25.13 19.20
C ALA A 96 -23.35 26.54 18.69
N ASN A 97 -23.65 27.59 19.48
CA ASN A 97 -23.32 28.97 19.14
C ASN A 97 -21.79 29.25 19.04
N ALA A 98 -20.95 28.38 19.58
CA ALA A 98 -19.49 28.41 19.46
C ALA A 98 -18.94 27.48 18.35
N GLY A 99 -19.81 26.71 17.68
CA GLY A 99 -19.41 25.74 16.65
C GLY A 99 -18.47 24.64 17.18
N ARG A 100 -18.66 24.18 18.42
CA ARG A 100 -17.81 23.13 19.02
C ARG A 100 -18.22 21.74 18.53
N VAL A 101 -17.32 21.06 17.80
CA VAL A 101 -17.55 19.73 17.19
C VAL A 101 -16.35 18.79 17.35
N GLY A 102 -16.63 17.50 17.57
CA GLY A 102 -15.62 16.44 17.56
C GLY A 102 -15.09 16.15 16.15
N LEU A 103 -13.80 15.85 16.03
CA LEU A 103 -13.15 15.44 14.78
C LEU A 103 -13.43 13.96 14.48
N ARG A 104 -14.68 13.69 14.09
CA ARG A 104 -15.24 12.35 13.84
C ARG A 104 -16.33 12.45 12.77
N ALA A 105 -16.42 11.47 11.88
CA ALA A 105 -17.55 11.35 10.95
C ALA A 105 -18.71 10.54 11.55
N LEU A 106 -19.95 10.84 11.14
CA LEU A 106 -21.07 9.92 11.29
C LEU A 106 -21.41 9.33 9.92
N VAL A 107 -21.18 8.03 9.74
CA VAL A 107 -21.68 7.30 8.57
C VAL A 107 -23.11 6.86 8.84
N VAL A 108 -24.06 7.30 8.03
CA VAL A 108 -25.45 6.86 8.13
C VAL A 108 -25.77 5.91 6.98
N ALA A 109 -26.11 4.67 7.35
CA ALA A 109 -26.40 3.57 6.44
C ALA A 109 -27.78 2.97 6.79
N LEU A 110 -28.35 2.22 5.84
CA LEU A 110 -29.57 1.44 6.06
C LEU A 110 -29.38 0.43 7.20
N ASP A 111 -28.41 -0.46 7.05
CA ASP A 111 -28.04 -1.53 7.97
C ASP A 111 -26.58 -1.98 7.70
N ALA A 112 -26.16 -3.13 8.23
CA ALA A 112 -24.79 -3.64 8.07
C ALA A 112 -24.48 -4.18 6.66
N THR A 113 -25.48 -4.34 5.80
CA THR A 113 -25.36 -4.82 4.40
C THR A 113 -25.58 -3.73 3.36
N ASP A 114 -25.65 -2.46 3.78
CA ASP A 114 -25.72 -1.30 2.89
C ASP A 114 -24.47 -1.23 1.99
N TRP A 115 -24.68 -1.22 0.67
CA TRP A 115 -23.63 -1.19 -0.35
C TRP A 115 -22.67 -0.01 -0.20
N GLY A 116 -23.13 1.15 0.30
CA GLY A 116 -22.32 2.35 0.45
C GLY A 116 -21.49 2.36 1.74
N LEU A 117 -21.80 1.48 2.69
CA LEU A 117 -21.10 1.41 3.97
C LEU A 117 -19.67 0.89 3.79
N ALA A 118 -19.46 -0.09 2.90
CA ALA A 118 -18.12 -0.61 2.60
C ALA A 118 -17.24 0.47 1.93
N THR A 119 -17.82 1.28 1.05
CA THR A 119 -17.18 2.44 0.41
C THR A 119 -16.72 3.46 1.45
N TRP A 120 -17.61 3.89 2.36
CA TRP A 120 -17.24 4.85 3.41
C TRP A 120 -16.22 4.30 4.41
N ARG A 121 -16.38 3.05 4.86
CA ARG A 121 -15.40 2.39 5.74
C ARG A 121 -14.02 2.35 5.10
N SER A 122 -13.90 1.87 3.86
CA SER A 122 -12.63 1.83 3.13
C SER A 122 -11.93 3.20 3.09
N ALA A 123 -12.66 4.27 2.75
CA ALA A 123 -12.09 5.63 2.73
C ALA A 123 -11.61 6.10 4.12
N LEU A 124 -12.43 5.91 5.15
CA LEU A 124 -12.16 6.37 6.52
C LEU A 124 -11.06 5.52 7.21
N ASP A 125 -11.08 4.21 7.01
CA ASP A 125 -10.08 3.25 7.53
C ASP A 125 -8.72 3.46 6.85
N ARG A 126 -8.68 3.78 5.54
CA ARG A 126 -7.43 4.15 4.85
C ARG A 126 -6.80 5.39 5.43
N VAL A 127 -7.56 6.49 5.59
CA VAL A 127 -6.98 7.71 6.17
C VAL A 127 -6.73 7.59 7.69
N GLY A 128 -7.44 6.69 8.37
CA GLY A 128 -7.38 6.49 9.81
C GLY A 128 -8.30 7.42 10.61
N ALA A 129 -9.41 7.85 10.01
CA ALA A 129 -10.40 8.71 10.62
C ALA A 129 -11.16 8.04 11.76
N GLN A 130 -11.50 8.79 12.82
CA GLN A 130 -12.58 8.36 13.70
C GLN A 130 -13.92 8.48 12.97
N TYR A 131 -14.75 7.46 13.10
CA TYR A 131 -16.15 7.51 12.71
C TYR A 131 -17.02 6.62 13.61
N ASP A 132 -18.30 6.97 13.72
CA ASP A 132 -19.34 6.04 14.18
C ASP A 132 -20.25 5.67 12.99
N VAL A 133 -20.95 4.53 13.09
CA VAL A 133 -21.91 4.07 12.07
C VAL A 133 -23.30 3.99 12.68
N LEU A 134 -24.27 4.68 12.06
CA LEU A 134 -25.69 4.57 12.36
C LEU A 134 -26.36 3.62 11.38
N HIS A 135 -26.94 2.53 11.89
CA HIS A 135 -27.77 1.59 11.13
C HIS A 135 -29.24 2.01 11.25
N ALA A 136 -29.66 2.96 10.42
CA ALA A 136 -30.90 3.71 10.58
C ALA A 136 -32.18 2.85 10.58
N LYS A 137 -32.19 1.66 9.94
CA LYS A 137 -33.36 0.75 9.97
C LYS A 137 -33.62 0.12 11.34
N THR A 138 -32.61 0.04 12.21
CA THR A 138 -32.69 -0.69 13.48
C THR A 138 -32.27 0.13 14.71
N GLN A 139 -31.59 1.26 14.51
CA GLN A 139 -31.19 2.20 15.55
C GLN A 139 -31.86 3.56 15.28
N PRO A 140 -32.81 4.01 16.14
CA PRO A 140 -33.40 5.33 16.00
C PRO A 140 -32.40 6.43 16.39
N LEU A 141 -32.47 7.58 15.73
CA LEU A 141 -31.57 8.72 15.92
C LEU A 141 -32.10 9.68 17.01
N ASN A 142 -31.32 9.87 18.08
CA ASN A 142 -31.67 10.74 19.20
C ASN A 142 -30.62 11.84 19.40
N ALA A 143 -30.99 12.92 20.11
CA ALA A 143 -30.07 14.04 20.35
C ALA A 143 -28.81 13.61 21.14
N ALA A 144 -28.89 12.55 21.94
CA ALA A 144 -27.75 11.97 22.65
C ALA A 144 -26.77 11.22 21.72
N ASP A 145 -27.20 10.79 20.54
CA ASP A 145 -26.33 10.15 19.54
C ASP A 145 -25.48 11.19 18.80
N LEU A 146 -25.95 12.43 18.70
CA LEU A 146 -25.31 13.57 18.03
C LEU A 146 -24.52 14.50 18.97
N LEU A 147 -24.84 14.54 20.27
CA LEU A 147 -24.25 15.49 21.23
C LEU A 147 -23.45 14.80 22.34
N GLY A 148 -22.37 15.47 22.77
CA GLY A 148 -21.61 15.16 23.98
C GLY A 148 -22.30 15.68 25.24
N ALA A 149 -21.87 15.17 26.41
CA ALA A 149 -22.45 15.56 27.70
C ALA A 149 -22.15 17.02 28.12
N ASP A 150 -21.07 17.61 27.60
CA ASP A 150 -20.76 19.04 27.74
C ASP A 150 -21.58 19.92 26.76
N GLY A 151 -22.27 19.30 25.81
CA GLY A 151 -23.06 19.95 24.77
C GLY A 151 -22.34 20.19 23.45
N ALA A 152 -21.07 19.81 23.29
CA ALA A 152 -20.40 19.83 21.99
C ALA A 152 -21.07 18.84 21.01
N GLY A 153 -20.99 19.12 19.72
CA GLY A 153 -21.36 18.15 18.69
C GLY A 153 -20.35 17.02 18.61
N LYS A 154 -20.80 15.79 18.39
CA LYS A 154 -19.92 14.62 18.30
C LYS A 154 -19.15 14.51 16.97
N TYR A 155 -19.71 15.08 15.90
CA TYR A 155 -19.25 14.85 14.53
C TYR A 155 -19.03 16.14 13.75
N ASN A 156 -17.95 16.21 12.96
CA ASN A 156 -17.68 17.31 12.03
C ASN A 156 -17.99 16.98 10.56
N ALA A 157 -18.43 15.76 10.25
CA ALA A 157 -18.93 15.35 8.93
C ALA A 157 -20.12 14.37 9.06
N ILE A 158 -21.17 14.56 8.25
CA ILE A 158 -22.26 13.59 8.07
C ILE A 158 -22.10 12.93 6.69
N LEU A 159 -22.05 11.60 6.65
CA LEU A 159 -21.74 10.81 5.46
C LEU A 159 -22.86 9.79 5.20
N LEU A 160 -23.77 10.09 4.28
CA LEU A 160 -24.86 9.20 3.90
C LEU A 160 -24.39 8.18 2.84
N THR A 161 -24.84 6.93 2.94
CA THR A 161 -24.70 5.95 1.85
C THR A 161 -25.57 6.33 0.66
N ASN A 162 -26.80 6.80 0.90
CA ASN A 162 -27.64 7.43 -0.11
C ASN A 162 -28.51 8.55 0.47
N SER A 163 -28.86 9.52 -0.38
CA SER A 163 -29.40 10.82 0.04
C SER A 163 -30.71 10.78 0.80
N GLY A 164 -31.50 9.71 0.66
CA GLY A 164 -32.78 9.50 1.34
C GLY A 164 -32.85 8.27 2.22
N LEU A 165 -31.74 7.56 2.42
CA LEU A 165 -31.67 6.30 3.17
C LEU A 165 -32.82 5.36 2.75
N MET A 166 -32.97 5.20 1.44
CA MET A 166 -34.13 4.59 0.79
C MET A 166 -33.99 3.06 0.70
N TYR A 167 -35.05 2.34 1.04
CA TYR A 167 -35.16 0.89 0.89
C TYR A 167 -36.58 0.47 0.46
N VAL A 168 -36.73 -0.82 0.10
CA VAL A 168 -38.02 -1.44 -0.25
C VAL A 168 -38.39 -2.45 0.83
N GLU A 169 -39.64 -2.42 1.28
CA GLU A 169 -40.23 -3.34 2.26
C GLU A 169 -41.73 -3.42 1.98
N ASP A 170 -42.29 -4.63 1.85
CA ASP A 170 -43.69 -4.90 1.47
C ASP A 170 -44.19 -4.05 0.27
N ASP A 171 -43.41 -4.04 -0.81
CA ASP A 171 -43.60 -3.22 -2.03
C ASP A 171 -43.65 -1.68 -1.82
N ALA A 172 -43.40 -1.20 -0.60
CA ALA A 172 -43.39 0.22 -0.26
C ALA A 172 -41.97 0.80 -0.28
N TYR A 173 -41.83 2.05 -0.76
CA TYR A 173 -40.57 2.79 -0.75
C TYR A 173 -40.43 3.59 0.56
N LEU A 174 -39.63 3.06 1.47
CA LEU A 174 -39.42 3.59 2.81
C LEU A 174 -38.09 4.32 2.92
N SER A 175 -38.00 5.23 3.89
CA SER A 175 -36.76 5.90 4.29
C SER A 175 -36.45 5.39 5.70
N ALA A 176 -35.20 5.07 5.98
CA ALA A 176 -34.81 4.50 7.27
C ALA A 176 -34.95 5.49 8.44
N LEU A 177 -34.90 6.80 8.18
CA LEU A 177 -35.19 7.84 9.19
C LEU A 177 -36.60 8.40 9.02
N THR A 178 -37.27 8.62 10.15
CA THR A 178 -38.57 9.30 10.26
C THR A 178 -38.46 10.81 9.96
N THR A 179 -39.62 11.51 9.90
CA THR A 179 -39.64 12.97 9.70
C THR A 179 -38.95 13.70 10.86
N GLU A 180 -39.12 13.17 12.06
CA GLU A 180 -38.59 13.65 13.32
C GLU A 180 -37.06 13.54 13.34
N GLU A 181 -36.54 12.38 12.91
CA GLU A 181 -35.10 12.08 12.88
C GLU A 181 -34.36 12.83 11.77
N TRP A 182 -34.95 12.93 10.57
CA TRP A 182 -34.42 13.81 9.51
C TRP A 182 -34.32 15.26 10.01
N ASN A 183 -35.37 15.78 10.65
CA ASN A 183 -35.33 17.14 11.21
C ASN A 183 -34.37 17.30 12.39
N LEU A 184 -34.06 16.24 13.14
CA LEU A 184 -33.04 16.25 14.18
C LEU A 184 -31.63 16.30 13.59
N LEU A 185 -31.33 15.47 12.59
CA LEU A 185 -30.06 15.48 11.86
C LEU A 185 -29.83 16.86 11.22
N TRP A 186 -30.84 17.40 10.53
CA TRP A 186 -30.78 18.72 9.92
C TRP A 186 -30.69 19.85 10.96
N ALA A 187 -31.34 19.70 12.12
CA ALA A 187 -31.14 20.65 13.21
C ALA A 187 -29.71 20.61 13.74
N TYR A 188 -29.07 19.43 13.83
CA TYR A 188 -27.66 19.30 14.22
C TYR A 188 -26.72 19.93 13.20
N GLU A 189 -26.82 19.53 11.93
CA GLU A 189 -26.02 20.06 10.81
C GLU A 189 -26.04 21.59 10.78
N ARG A 190 -27.24 22.18 10.89
CA ARG A 190 -27.43 23.63 10.89
C ARG A 190 -26.98 24.31 12.18
N ASP A 191 -27.25 23.72 13.35
CA ASP A 191 -26.92 24.34 14.64
C ASP A 191 -25.42 24.30 14.96
N TYR A 192 -24.66 23.37 14.36
CA TYR A 192 -23.20 23.21 14.57
C TYR A 192 -22.34 23.51 13.33
N GLY A 193 -22.94 23.81 12.17
CA GLY A 193 -22.21 24.15 10.94
C GLY A 193 -21.57 22.94 10.23
N VAL A 194 -22.13 21.75 10.43
CA VAL A 194 -21.61 20.48 9.90
C VAL A 194 -22.12 20.22 8.48
N ARG A 195 -21.25 19.70 7.61
CA ARG A 195 -21.54 19.38 6.21
C ARG A 195 -22.07 17.96 6.03
N GLN A 196 -22.98 17.81 5.07
CA GLN A 196 -23.52 16.50 4.65
C GLN A 196 -22.95 16.08 3.29
N VAL A 197 -22.59 14.81 3.13
CA VAL A 197 -22.32 14.18 1.83
C VAL A 197 -23.24 13.00 1.61
N SER A 198 -23.64 12.76 0.35
CA SER A 198 -24.31 11.55 -0.11
C SER A 198 -23.51 10.87 -1.23
N LEU A 199 -23.14 9.59 -1.06
CA LEU A 199 -22.46 8.82 -2.12
C LEU A 199 -23.35 8.58 -3.34
N TYR A 200 -24.68 8.47 -3.17
CA TYR A 200 -25.57 8.19 -4.28
C TYR A 200 -26.93 8.87 -4.10
N THR A 201 -27.32 9.64 -5.12
CA THR A 201 -28.41 10.61 -5.05
C THR A 201 -29.21 10.58 -6.34
N PRO A 202 -30.48 10.11 -6.32
CA PRO A 202 -31.35 10.20 -7.48
C PRO A 202 -31.79 11.66 -7.70
N TYR A 203 -32.24 11.95 -8.92
CA TYR A 203 -32.99 13.18 -9.16
C TYR A 203 -34.30 13.17 -8.36
N GLY A 204 -34.77 14.33 -7.91
CA GLY A 204 -36.03 14.43 -7.17
C GLY A 204 -35.99 15.45 -6.04
N THR A 205 -36.88 15.25 -5.06
CA THR A 205 -37.12 16.19 -3.95
C THR A 205 -37.22 15.53 -2.57
N PHE A 206 -37.09 14.19 -2.49
CA PHE A 206 -37.07 13.43 -1.25
C PHE A 206 -35.61 13.05 -0.88
N PRO A 207 -35.20 13.14 0.40
CA PRO A 207 -35.96 13.67 1.54
C PRO A 207 -36.06 15.20 1.48
N GLU A 208 -35.11 15.83 0.79
CA GLU A 208 -35.10 17.25 0.44
C GLU A 208 -34.48 17.45 -0.96
N ASP A 209 -34.72 18.61 -1.57
CA ASP A 209 -34.32 18.90 -2.95
C ASP A 209 -32.82 19.19 -3.06
N TYR A 210 -32.11 18.46 -3.93
CA TYR A 210 -30.71 18.70 -4.31
C TYR A 210 -30.60 19.55 -5.60
N CYS A 211 -31.70 20.19 -6.02
CA CYS A 211 -31.86 20.89 -7.29
C CYS A 211 -31.72 20.00 -8.55
N LEU A 212 -31.59 18.68 -8.41
CA LEU A 212 -31.36 17.76 -9.52
C LEU A 212 -32.67 17.35 -10.21
N ARG A 213 -32.67 17.36 -11.55
CA ARG A 213 -33.79 16.94 -12.41
C ARG A 213 -33.29 15.92 -13.44
N SER A 214 -34.09 14.89 -13.71
CA SER A 214 -33.75 13.84 -14.68
C SER A 214 -33.43 14.40 -16.07
N VAL A 215 -32.43 13.80 -16.72
CA VAL A 215 -32.19 13.87 -18.16
C VAL A 215 -32.26 12.46 -18.74
N SER A 216 -31.49 11.53 -18.19
CA SER A 216 -31.57 10.08 -18.46
C SER A 216 -31.00 9.26 -17.30
N GLU A 217 -31.10 7.94 -17.36
CA GLU A 217 -30.49 7.04 -16.37
C GLU A 217 -30.17 5.67 -16.99
N GLY A 218 -29.20 4.95 -16.43
CA GLY A 218 -28.82 3.63 -16.92
C GLY A 218 -27.57 3.07 -16.26
N GLY A 219 -27.28 1.80 -16.56
CA GLY A 219 -26.06 1.11 -16.13
C GLY A 219 -24.87 1.35 -17.07
N VAL A 220 -23.67 1.41 -16.50
CA VAL A 220 -22.38 1.45 -17.20
C VAL A 220 -21.61 0.18 -16.86
N GLY A 221 -21.11 -0.53 -17.88
CA GLY A 221 -20.39 -1.79 -17.73
C GLY A 221 -18.90 -1.61 -17.37
N GLU A 222 -18.08 -2.58 -17.74
CA GLU A 222 -16.62 -2.54 -17.49
C GLU A 222 -15.93 -1.41 -18.27
N THR A 223 -16.38 -1.12 -19.50
CA THR A 223 -15.93 0.05 -20.27
C THR A 223 -16.39 1.34 -19.58
N PRO A 224 -15.49 2.20 -19.09
CA PRO A 224 -15.86 3.40 -18.37
C PRO A 224 -16.43 4.48 -19.30
N ILE A 225 -17.27 5.36 -18.73
CA ILE A 225 -17.53 6.69 -19.29
C ILE A 225 -16.67 7.72 -18.55
N SER A 226 -16.15 8.70 -19.28
CA SER A 226 -15.29 9.75 -18.73
C SER A 226 -16.12 10.92 -18.19
N ALA A 227 -15.75 11.41 -17.00
CA ALA A 227 -16.35 12.57 -16.35
C ALA A 227 -15.32 13.65 -16.02
N ALA A 228 -15.72 14.91 -16.03
CA ALA A 228 -14.86 16.06 -15.80
C ALA A 228 -15.20 16.79 -14.50
N LEU A 229 -14.19 17.23 -13.75
CA LEU A 229 -14.36 18.17 -12.65
C LEU A 229 -14.70 19.57 -13.19
N THR A 230 -15.65 20.25 -12.54
CA THR A 230 -15.84 21.69 -12.75
C THR A 230 -14.78 22.51 -11.99
N ALA A 231 -14.82 23.84 -12.08
CA ALA A 231 -13.96 24.70 -11.26
C ALA A 231 -14.20 24.47 -9.75
N GLU A 232 -15.46 24.38 -9.31
CA GLU A 232 -15.81 24.03 -7.94
C GLU A 232 -15.53 22.56 -7.59
N GLY A 233 -15.50 21.67 -8.57
CA GLY A 233 -14.99 20.30 -8.42
C GLY A 233 -13.49 20.30 -8.12
N ALA A 234 -12.68 20.93 -8.96
CA ALA A 234 -11.23 21.02 -8.77
C ALA A 234 -10.82 21.72 -7.45
N ALA A 235 -11.68 22.57 -6.88
CA ALA A 235 -11.47 23.17 -5.56
C ALA A 235 -11.84 22.25 -4.37
N ALA A 236 -12.64 21.20 -4.60
CA ALA A 236 -13.04 20.21 -3.59
C ALA A 236 -12.24 18.89 -3.67
N PHE A 237 -11.67 18.58 -4.84
CA PHE A 237 -10.82 17.42 -5.11
C PHE A 237 -9.42 17.89 -5.55
N ASP A 238 -8.80 18.80 -4.80
CA ASP A 238 -7.56 19.50 -5.19
C ASP A 238 -6.29 18.63 -5.11
N HIS A 239 -6.42 17.39 -4.60
CA HIS A 239 -5.43 16.33 -4.76
C HIS A 239 -5.39 15.76 -6.19
N LEU A 240 -6.45 15.96 -6.96
CA LEU A 240 -6.56 15.49 -8.35
C LEU A 240 -6.02 16.52 -9.35
N LYS A 241 -5.68 16.01 -10.53
CA LYS A 241 -5.18 16.80 -11.66
C LYS A 241 -6.25 17.76 -12.21
N PRO A 242 -5.95 19.06 -12.39
CA PRO A 242 -6.83 19.96 -13.11
C PRO A 242 -7.07 19.47 -14.54
N GLY A 243 -8.33 19.24 -14.91
CA GLY A 243 -8.70 18.63 -16.19
C GLY A 243 -8.59 17.10 -16.23
N ILE A 244 -8.57 16.42 -15.08
CA ILE A 244 -8.70 14.96 -14.97
C ILE A 244 -9.92 14.43 -15.74
N GLU A 245 -9.70 13.34 -16.48
CA GLU A 245 -10.76 12.45 -16.97
C GLU A 245 -11.01 11.34 -15.94
N LEU A 246 -12.13 11.45 -15.22
CA LEU A 246 -12.54 10.51 -14.16
C LEU A 246 -13.30 9.32 -14.77
N PRO A 247 -12.76 8.08 -14.72
CA PRO A 247 -13.44 6.92 -15.26
C PRO A 247 -14.57 6.44 -14.35
N ILE A 248 -15.79 6.34 -14.88
CA ILE A 248 -16.94 5.75 -14.19
C ILE A 248 -17.32 4.45 -14.90
N SER A 249 -17.05 3.31 -14.28
CA SER A 249 -17.41 1.95 -14.72
C SER A 249 -18.14 1.16 -13.62
N LEU A 250 -18.86 0.10 -14.00
CA LEU A 250 -19.62 -0.79 -13.10
C LEU A 250 -20.58 -0.03 -12.16
N SER A 251 -21.18 1.04 -12.67
CA SER A 251 -22.02 2.00 -11.95
C SER A 251 -23.39 2.16 -12.61
N TYR A 252 -24.46 2.31 -11.84
CA TYR A 252 -25.72 2.86 -12.32
C TYR A 252 -25.72 4.38 -12.13
N VAL A 253 -25.96 5.11 -13.21
CA VAL A 253 -25.78 6.56 -13.31
C VAL A 253 -27.12 7.24 -13.54
N TYR A 254 -27.47 8.20 -12.69
CA TYR A 254 -28.50 9.20 -13.01
C TYR A 254 -27.82 10.40 -13.70
N ARG A 255 -28.09 10.60 -14.98
CA ARG A 255 -27.72 11.82 -15.71
C ARG A 255 -28.74 12.90 -15.41
N THR A 256 -28.29 14.02 -14.84
CA THR A 256 -29.19 15.04 -14.28
C THR A 256 -28.82 16.45 -14.74
N LYS A 257 -29.71 17.42 -14.50
CA LYS A 257 -29.41 18.85 -14.67
C LYS A 257 -29.93 19.67 -13.50
N ILE A 258 -29.33 20.84 -13.30
CA ILE A 258 -29.77 21.79 -12.28
C ILE A 258 -31.15 22.37 -12.65
N ALA A 259 -32.05 22.41 -11.66
CA ALA A 259 -33.37 23.01 -11.79
C ALA A 259 -33.29 24.53 -11.97
N THR A 260 -34.07 25.08 -12.90
CA THR A 260 -34.13 26.52 -13.18
C THR A 260 -34.44 27.32 -11.92
N GLY A 261 -33.59 28.30 -11.60
CA GLY A 261 -33.74 29.18 -10.43
C GLY A 261 -33.34 28.55 -9.09
N CYS A 262 -32.67 27.40 -9.09
CA CYS A 262 -32.28 26.66 -7.90
C CYS A 262 -30.78 26.89 -7.58
N ALA A 263 -30.45 27.11 -6.30
CA ALA A 263 -29.09 27.46 -5.86
C ALA A 263 -28.20 26.21 -5.69
N ALA A 264 -27.63 25.75 -6.80
CA ALA A 264 -26.77 24.58 -6.85
C ALA A 264 -25.64 24.76 -7.87
N THR A 265 -24.49 24.16 -7.57
CA THR A 265 -23.28 24.23 -8.39
C THR A 265 -22.82 22.80 -8.74
N PRO A 266 -22.74 22.42 -10.02
CA PRO A 266 -22.13 21.15 -10.41
C PRO A 266 -20.66 21.10 -9.96
N VAL A 267 -20.23 19.95 -9.42
CA VAL A 267 -18.82 19.64 -9.12
C VAL A 267 -18.24 18.59 -10.07
N LEU A 268 -19.09 17.79 -10.70
CA LEU A 268 -18.71 16.76 -11.68
C LEU A 268 -19.77 16.69 -12.79
N THR A 269 -19.33 16.64 -14.05
CA THR A 269 -20.23 16.54 -15.22
C THR A 269 -19.75 15.51 -16.25
N ILE A 270 -20.66 15.06 -17.12
CA ILE A 270 -20.35 14.44 -18.41
C ILE A 270 -21.15 15.21 -19.45
N ASP A 271 -20.47 15.84 -20.41
CA ASP A 271 -21.10 16.83 -21.30
C ASP A 271 -21.82 17.92 -20.47
N ASP A 272 -23.07 18.24 -20.79
CA ASP A 272 -23.96 19.11 -20.01
C ASP A 272 -24.63 18.41 -18.79
N ASP A 273 -24.50 17.08 -18.65
CA ASP A 273 -25.14 16.32 -17.56
C ASP A 273 -24.34 16.42 -16.27
N VAL A 274 -25.02 16.77 -15.18
CA VAL A 274 -24.49 16.83 -13.81
C VAL A 274 -24.50 15.45 -13.18
N LEU A 275 -23.31 14.98 -12.78
CA LEU A 275 -23.08 13.74 -12.04
C LEU A 275 -22.65 13.95 -10.57
N GLY A 276 -22.27 15.18 -10.22
CA GLY A 276 -22.00 15.57 -8.84
C GLY A 276 -22.38 17.03 -8.61
N VAL A 277 -22.95 17.34 -7.44
CA VAL A 277 -23.48 18.68 -7.12
C VAL A 277 -23.16 19.11 -5.69
N ARG A 278 -22.84 20.40 -5.51
CA ARG A 278 -22.82 21.10 -4.23
C ARG A 278 -24.04 22.01 -4.13
N THR A 279 -24.70 22.03 -2.97
CA THR A 279 -25.92 22.83 -2.73
C THR A 279 -25.94 23.42 -1.32
N THR A 280 -26.76 24.46 -1.13
CA THR A 280 -27.17 24.93 0.19
C THR A 280 -28.64 24.57 0.43
N SER A 281 -28.97 23.99 1.59
CA SER A 281 -30.35 23.66 1.95
C SER A 281 -31.20 24.93 2.17
N ALA A 282 -32.53 24.76 2.22
CA ALA A 282 -33.44 25.86 2.52
C ALA A 282 -33.28 26.43 3.96
N ASP A 283 -32.53 25.76 4.84
CA ASP A 283 -32.15 26.23 6.18
C ASP A 283 -30.64 26.52 6.37
N GLY A 284 -29.87 26.56 5.27
CA GLY A 284 -28.49 27.06 5.27
C GLY A 284 -27.39 26.00 5.37
N ARG A 285 -27.74 24.71 5.38
CA ARG A 285 -26.76 23.61 5.47
C ARG A 285 -26.06 23.39 4.15
N GLU A 286 -24.75 23.19 4.19
CA GLU A 286 -23.94 22.83 3.04
C GLU A 286 -24.01 21.32 2.78
N ARG A 287 -24.27 20.93 1.52
CA ARG A 287 -24.42 19.53 1.13
C ARG A 287 -23.73 19.24 -0.20
N MET A 288 -23.06 18.11 -0.33
CA MET A 288 -22.54 17.59 -1.60
C MET A 288 -23.10 16.20 -1.90
N ALA A 289 -23.25 15.86 -3.18
CA ALA A 289 -23.85 14.61 -3.64
C ALA A 289 -23.25 14.14 -4.96
N LEU A 290 -23.05 12.83 -5.10
CA LEU A 290 -22.86 12.16 -6.40
C LEU A 290 -24.16 11.46 -6.84
N THR A 291 -24.32 11.25 -8.15
CA THR A 291 -25.54 10.69 -8.77
C THR A 291 -25.35 9.31 -9.41
N PHE A 292 -24.26 8.62 -9.08
CA PHE A 292 -23.92 7.29 -9.57
C PHE A 292 -23.48 6.37 -8.42
N THR A 293 -23.67 5.05 -8.56
CA THR A 293 -23.18 4.08 -7.57
C THR A 293 -21.66 3.92 -7.63
N SER A 294 -21.04 3.59 -6.50
CA SER A 294 -19.62 3.20 -6.45
C SER A 294 -19.31 2.34 -5.21
N ASN A 295 -18.30 1.48 -5.32
CA ASN A 295 -17.84 0.58 -4.26
C ASN A 295 -16.31 0.67 -4.10
N GLN A 296 -15.80 0.13 -3.00
CA GLN A 296 -14.42 0.34 -2.50
C GLN A 296 -13.26 -0.20 -3.35
N TYR A 297 -13.52 -0.85 -4.49
CA TYR A 297 -12.48 -1.38 -5.39
C TYR A 297 -12.41 -0.65 -6.74
N LEU A 298 -13.40 0.20 -7.05
CA LEU A 298 -13.48 0.93 -8.31
C LEU A 298 -12.66 2.23 -8.28
N PRO A 299 -11.93 2.60 -9.36
CA PRO A 299 -11.08 3.79 -9.39
C PRO A 299 -11.77 5.09 -8.96
N GLN A 300 -13.05 5.30 -9.35
CA GLN A 300 -13.80 6.49 -8.97
C GLN A 300 -14.13 6.58 -7.47
N ALA A 301 -14.14 5.46 -6.74
CA ALA A 301 -14.21 5.51 -5.28
C ALA A 301 -12.88 6.00 -4.70
N ASP A 302 -11.75 5.45 -5.15
CA ASP A 302 -10.42 5.84 -4.67
C ASP A 302 -10.12 7.34 -4.94
N LEU A 303 -10.54 7.86 -6.10
CA LEU A 303 -10.32 9.25 -6.50
C LEU A 303 -11.20 10.25 -5.76
N LEU A 304 -12.48 9.93 -5.53
CA LEU A 304 -13.48 10.89 -5.05
C LEU A 304 -13.80 10.78 -3.55
N THR A 305 -13.81 9.58 -2.96
CA THR A 305 -14.32 9.40 -1.58
C THR A 305 -13.50 10.14 -0.53
N PHE A 306 -12.17 10.24 -0.73
CA PHE A 306 -11.31 11.08 0.10
C PHE A 306 -11.73 12.55 0.03
N GLY A 307 -11.75 13.15 -1.16
CA GLY A 307 -12.11 14.57 -1.34
C GLY A 307 -13.52 14.90 -0.86
N LEU A 308 -14.46 13.97 -0.96
CA LEU A 308 -15.79 14.08 -0.37
C LEU A 308 -15.75 14.16 1.17
N PHE A 309 -15.09 13.21 1.84
CA PHE A 309 -14.94 13.22 3.31
C PHE A 309 -14.13 14.44 3.78
N HIS A 310 -13.09 14.80 3.03
CA HIS A 310 -12.24 15.94 3.28
C HIS A 310 -13.02 17.25 3.24
N TRP A 311 -13.77 17.48 2.15
CA TRP A 311 -14.67 18.63 2.02
C TRP A 311 -15.68 18.68 3.16
N ALA A 312 -16.27 17.53 3.55
CA ALA A 312 -17.24 17.44 4.64
C ALA A 312 -16.65 17.82 6.00
N SER A 313 -15.51 17.21 6.35
CA SER A 313 -14.75 17.44 7.59
C SER A 313 -14.04 18.80 7.63
N ARG A 314 -14.10 19.57 6.54
CA ARG A 314 -13.35 20.83 6.32
C ARG A 314 -11.84 20.64 6.45
N GLY A 315 -11.36 19.45 6.06
CA GLY A 315 -9.98 19.01 6.18
C GLY A 315 -9.52 18.71 7.61
N LEU A 316 -10.39 18.75 8.63
CA LEU A 316 -10.01 18.48 10.02
C LEU A 316 -10.36 17.03 10.41
N TYR A 317 -9.35 16.18 10.62
CA TYR A 317 -9.58 14.81 11.09
C TYR A 317 -8.35 14.25 11.82
N LEU A 318 -8.57 13.31 12.74
CA LEU A 318 -7.51 12.40 13.19
C LEU A 318 -7.19 11.44 12.04
N GLY A 319 -5.92 11.29 11.65
CA GLY A 319 -5.50 10.54 10.47
C GLY A 319 -4.64 11.37 9.50
N GLU A 320 -4.41 10.83 8.30
CA GLU A 320 -3.72 11.48 7.17
C GLU A 320 -4.05 10.81 5.82
N GLN A 321 -3.71 11.42 4.69
CA GLN A 321 -3.58 10.72 3.40
C GLN A 321 -2.31 11.14 2.66
N ARG A 322 -1.58 10.15 2.14
CA ARG A 322 -0.41 10.29 1.26
C ARG A 322 -0.37 9.14 0.26
N HIS A 323 0.19 9.39 -0.92
CA HIS A 323 0.43 8.37 -1.95
C HIS A 323 1.91 8.01 -1.99
N TYR A 324 2.21 6.72 -2.15
CA TYR A 324 3.58 6.20 -2.16
C TYR A 324 3.81 5.26 -3.35
N LEU A 325 5.07 5.17 -3.80
CA LEU A 325 5.55 4.11 -4.69
C LEU A 325 6.95 3.69 -4.23
N ASN A 326 7.01 2.52 -3.60
CA ASN A 326 8.24 1.90 -3.11
C ASN A 326 8.48 0.62 -3.91
N THR A 327 9.73 0.37 -4.29
CA THR A 327 10.10 -0.71 -5.20
C THR A 327 11.41 -1.31 -4.74
N ASP A 328 11.39 -2.61 -4.49
CA ASP A 328 12.51 -3.41 -4.02
C ASP A 328 12.99 -4.32 -5.15
N ILE A 329 14.31 -4.37 -5.35
CA ILE A 329 14.95 -5.30 -6.30
C ILE A 329 15.83 -6.27 -5.49
N ASP A 330 15.27 -7.44 -5.23
CA ASP A 330 15.90 -8.49 -4.43
C ASP A 330 17.00 -9.21 -5.24
N ASP A 331 17.76 -10.09 -4.56
CA ASP A 331 18.86 -10.88 -5.13
C ASP A 331 20.06 -10.10 -5.72
N TRP A 332 20.28 -8.83 -5.37
CA TRP A 332 21.41 -8.08 -5.95
C TRP A 332 22.78 -8.69 -5.58
N PHE A 333 23.63 -8.87 -6.59
CA PHE A 333 24.87 -9.68 -6.64
C PHE A 333 24.70 -11.20 -6.70
N ASN A 334 23.53 -11.76 -6.39
CA ASN A 334 23.25 -13.20 -6.45
C ASN A 334 23.08 -13.67 -7.90
N TYR A 335 22.99 -14.98 -8.08
CA TYR A 335 22.39 -15.62 -9.25
C TYR A 335 20.91 -15.93 -8.97
N THR A 336 20.09 -15.97 -10.01
CA THR A 336 18.71 -16.50 -9.96
C THR A 336 18.49 -17.47 -11.12
N ASP A 337 17.49 -18.35 -11.00
CA ASP A 337 17.01 -19.10 -12.17
C ASP A 337 16.67 -18.14 -13.33
N HIS A 338 16.82 -18.62 -14.57
CA HIS A 338 16.44 -17.88 -15.78
C HIS A 338 15.47 -18.71 -16.62
N LEU A 339 14.23 -18.24 -16.72
CA LEU A 339 13.22 -18.78 -17.62
C LEU A 339 13.43 -18.23 -19.04
N HIS A 340 13.57 -19.10 -20.03
CA HIS A 340 13.57 -18.75 -21.44
C HIS A 340 12.15 -18.82 -22.02
N SER A 341 11.88 -18.08 -23.10
CA SER A 341 10.55 -17.98 -23.73
C SER A 341 10.06 -19.24 -24.47
N ASP A 342 10.84 -20.33 -24.48
CA ASP A 342 10.39 -21.67 -24.88
C ASP A 342 9.91 -22.55 -23.70
N GLY A 343 10.07 -22.06 -22.46
CA GLY A 343 9.72 -22.77 -21.23
C GLY A 343 10.85 -23.58 -20.59
N THR A 344 12.07 -23.50 -21.13
CA THR A 344 13.26 -24.04 -20.45
C THR A 344 13.74 -23.10 -19.33
N ILE A 345 14.32 -23.66 -18.27
CA ILE A 345 14.85 -22.91 -17.12
C ILE A 345 16.33 -23.26 -16.94
N GLU A 346 17.20 -22.26 -16.89
CA GLU A 346 18.60 -22.39 -16.51
C GLU A 346 18.77 -22.10 -15.01
N THR A 347 19.22 -23.08 -14.24
CA THR A 347 19.32 -23.02 -12.75
C THR A 347 20.76 -23.11 -12.22
N ASP A 348 21.74 -23.30 -13.11
CA ASP A 348 23.17 -23.43 -12.78
C ASP A 348 24.00 -23.01 -14.02
N PRO A 349 24.60 -21.80 -14.04
CA PRO A 349 24.54 -20.76 -13.01
C PRO A 349 23.24 -19.93 -13.04
N GLY A 350 22.47 -19.95 -14.13
CA GLY A 350 21.31 -19.05 -14.28
C GLY A 350 21.72 -17.60 -14.59
N PHE A 351 20.80 -16.65 -14.37
CA PHE A 351 21.05 -15.23 -14.66
C PHE A 351 21.67 -14.49 -13.47
N ARG A 352 22.65 -13.62 -13.75
CA ARG A 352 23.18 -12.62 -12.81
C ARG A 352 23.36 -11.27 -13.50
N LEU A 353 22.82 -10.23 -12.88
CA LEU A 353 22.90 -8.83 -13.30
C LEU A 353 24.35 -8.44 -13.66
N THR A 354 24.54 -7.78 -14.80
CA THR A 354 25.87 -7.33 -15.21
C THR A 354 26.11 -5.86 -14.88
N ARG A 355 27.37 -5.42 -15.02
CA ARG A 355 27.75 -4.00 -15.00
C ARG A 355 27.09 -3.17 -16.12
N ALA A 356 26.55 -3.79 -17.17
CA ALA A 356 25.77 -3.08 -18.19
C ALA A 356 24.37 -2.77 -17.64
N ASP A 357 23.67 -3.78 -17.12
CA ASP A 357 22.31 -3.67 -16.57
C ASP A 357 22.27 -2.75 -15.34
N ALA A 358 23.24 -2.85 -14.43
CA ALA A 358 23.35 -1.95 -13.29
C ALA A 358 23.63 -0.48 -13.68
N ALA A 359 24.30 -0.25 -14.82
CA ALA A 359 24.49 1.09 -15.37
C ALA A 359 23.23 1.61 -16.07
N SER A 360 22.54 0.75 -16.84
CA SER A 360 21.22 1.06 -17.40
C SER A 360 20.22 1.44 -16.31
N THR A 361 20.14 0.63 -15.24
CA THR A 361 19.30 0.87 -14.06
C THR A 361 19.55 2.24 -13.45
N TYR A 362 20.82 2.63 -13.26
CA TYR A 362 21.19 3.95 -12.77
C TYR A 362 20.71 5.06 -13.72
N ASP A 363 20.93 4.93 -15.03
CA ASP A 363 20.56 5.96 -16.01
C ASP A 363 19.03 6.04 -16.23
N LYS A 364 18.30 4.92 -16.24
CA LYS A 364 16.83 4.88 -16.28
C LYS A 364 16.20 5.44 -15.01
N GLN A 365 16.74 5.15 -13.81
CA GLN A 365 16.29 5.77 -12.55
C GLN A 365 16.43 7.31 -12.59
N ASN A 366 17.50 7.81 -13.21
CA ASN A 366 17.68 9.25 -13.42
C ASN A 366 16.72 9.82 -14.47
N ALA A 367 16.49 9.13 -15.59
CA ALA A 367 15.53 9.54 -16.61
C ALA A 367 14.09 9.56 -16.07
N PHE A 368 13.70 8.54 -15.31
CA PHE A 368 12.39 8.41 -14.67
C PHE A 368 12.09 9.59 -13.73
N ARG A 369 13.04 9.94 -12.85
CA ARG A 369 12.96 11.13 -11.98
C ARG A 369 12.86 12.44 -12.77
N GLN A 370 13.59 12.57 -13.88
CA GLN A 370 13.59 13.78 -14.70
C GLN A 370 12.30 13.95 -15.52
N ALA A 371 11.71 12.86 -15.99
CA ALA A 371 10.45 12.86 -16.73
C ALA A 371 9.23 13.13 -15.82
N ASN A 372 9.24 12.57 -14.60
CA ASN A 372 8.06 12.50 -13.75
C ASN A 372 8.17 13.36 -12.49
N GLN A 373 7.80 14.64 -12.59
CA GLN A 373 7.94 15.62 -11.50
C GLN A 373 7.27 15.24 -10.18
N LEU A 374 6.16 14.49 -10.21
CA LEU A 374 5.49 14.04 -8.98
C LEU A 374 6.29 12.96 -8.23
N ALA A 375 7.21 12.26 -8.89
CA ALA A 375 8.08 11.22 -8.29
C ALA A 375 9.57 11.58 -8.40
N ALA A 376 9.91 12.89 -8.38
CA ALA A 376 11.27 13.37 -8.64
C ALA A 376 12.35 12.83 -7.68
N ASP A 377 11.96 12.39 -6.47
CA ASP A 377 12.87 11.81 -5.47
C ASP A 377 12.99 10.27 -5.55
N PHE A 378 12.31 9.62 -6.50
CA PHE A 378 12.23 8.15 -6.59
C PHE A 378 13.60 7.48 -6.68
N THR A 379 13.81 6.47 -5.83
CA THR A 379 15.02 5.66 -5.74
C THR A 379 14.64 4.22 -5.42
N LEU A 380 15.23 3.26 -6.12
CA LEU A 380 15.08 1.83 -5.88
C LEU A 380 15.70 1.44 -4.54
N ASN A 381 15.00 0.59 -3.80
CA ASN A 381 15.58 -0.17 -2.72
C ASN A 381 16.24 -1.41 -3.32
N ILE A 382 17.46 -1.72 -2.88
CA ILE A 382 18.26 -2.84 -3.38
C ILE A 382 18.63 -3.78 -2.23
N PRO A 383 17.76 -4.74 -1.90
CA PRO A 383 18.11 -5.89 -1.08
C PRO A 383 19.19 -6.75 -1.78
N PHE A 384 20.30 -7.01 -1.09
CA PHE A 384 21.50 -7.61 -1.68
C PHE A 384 22.03 -8.80 -0.88
N ASN A 385 22.68 -9.72 -1.60
CA ASN A 385 23.31 -10.92 -1.06
C ASN A 385 24.81 -10.84 -1.26
N GLY A 386 25.56 -10.85 -0.17
CA GLY A 386 26.96 -10.46 -0.18
C GLY A 386 27.95 -11.51 -0.68
N GLU A 387 27.58 -12.79 -0.79
CA GLU A 387 28.55 -13.86 -1.06
C GLU A 387 29.38 -13.63 -2.33
N ASP A 388 28.71 -13.40 -3.47
CA ASP A 388 29.30 -13.17 -4.79
C ASP A 388 29.84 -11.75 -5.03
N ALA A 389 29.78 -10.86 -4.04
CA ALA A 389 30.23 -9.47 -4.20
C ALA A 389 31.73 -9.32 -3.88
N ASP A 390 32.62 -9.23 -4.88
CA ASP A 390 34.09 -9.21 -4.71
C ASP A 390 34.57 -8.02 -3.82
N PRO A 391 35.01 -8.27 -2.56
CA PRO A 391 35.42 -7.20 -1.64
C PRO A 391 36.71 -6.48 -2.08
N LEU A 392 37.43 -7.04 -3.07
CA LEU A 392 38.66 -6.48 -3.64
C LEU A 392 38.42 -5.79 -5.00
N ALA A 393 37.21 -5.80 -5.55
CA ALA A 393 36.88 -5.02 -6.74
C ALA A 393 37.02 -3.51 -6.45
N PRO A 394 37.66 -2.72 -7.33
CA PRO A 394 37.82 -1.28 -7.11
C PRO A 394 36.47 -0.55 -7.19
N ALA A 395 36.35 0.62 -6.59
CA ALA A 395 35.21 1.49 -6.85
C ALA A 395 35.37 2.20 -8.21
N SER A 396 34.88 1.58 -9.29
CA SER A 396 34.98 2.12 -10.65
C SER A 396 33.66 1.95 -11.43
N CYS A 397 33.16 3.06 -11.98
CA CYS A 397 32.06 3.08 -12.93
C CYS A 397 32.51 2.75 -14.36
N ASP A 398 33.80 2.94 -14.66
CA ASP A 398 34.38 2.73 -15.98
C ASP A 398 34.57 1.23 -16.28
N ALA A 399 34.62 0.88 -17.57
CA ALA A 399 34.82 -0.48 -18.06
C ALA A 399 35.95 -0.52 -19.13
N PRO A 400 36.69 -1.63 -19.26
CA PRO A 400 36.58 -2.86 -18.47
C PRO A 400 37.17 -2.69 -17.06
N VAL A 401 36.82 -3.63 -16.17
CA VAL A 401 37.45 -3.80 -14.85
C VAL A 401 38.17 -5.16 -14.87
N PRO A 402 39.47 -5.22 -15.20
CA PRO A 402 40.17 -6.50 -15.36
C PRO A 402 40.27 -7.28 -14.05
N ASP A 403 40.18 -8.60 -14.16
CA ASP A 403 40.44 -9.58 -13.09
C ASP A 403 39.62 -9.37 -11.79
N ARG A 404 38.43 -8.74 -11.91
CA ARG A 404 37.53 -8.37 -10.79
C ARG A 404 36.05 -8.42 -11.20
N ASP A 405 35.15 -8.58 -10.23
CA ASP A 405 33.70 -8.48 -10.52
C ASP A 405 33.32 -7.05 -10.90
N ALA A 406 32.88 -6.88 -12.14
CA ALA A 406 32.48 -5.60 -12.70
C ALA A 406 31.15 -5.11 -12.10
N LEU A 407 30.23 -6.00 -11.69
CA LEU A 407 28.99 -5.60 -11.03
C LEU A 407 29.33 -4.93 -9.69
N THR A 408 30.08 -5.62 -8.83
CA THR A 408 30.56 -5.06 -7.57
C THR A 408 31.30 -3.74 -7.79
N SER A 409 32.24 -3.67 -8.74
CA SER A 409 32.95 -2.42 -9.06
C SER A 409 32.01 -1.23 -9.34
N TYR A 410 30.95 -1.47 -10.12
CA TYR A 410 29.97 -0.44 -10.45
C TYR A 410 29.10 -0.07 -9.26
N SER A 411 28.57 -1.05 -8.52
CA SER A 411 27.79 -0.83 -7.29
C SER A 411 28.60 -0.06 -6.23
N ARG A 412 29.91 -0.33 -6.10
CA ARG A 412 30.82 0.45 -5.25
C ARG A 412 30.96 1.90 -5.71
N CYS A 413 31.01 2.15 -7.03
CA CYS A 413 31.05 3.51 -7.59
C CYS A 413 29.70 4.25 -7.51
N ARG A 414 28.59 3.51 -7.39
CA ARG A 414 27.21 4.02 -7.29
C ARG A 414 26.56 3.76 -5.93
N ALA A 415 27.34 3.58 -4.87
CA ALA A 415 26.83 3.22 -3.55
C ALA A 415 25.74 4.18 -3.05
N ASP A 416 25.93 5.49 -3.22
CA ASP A 416 24.97 6.53 -2.80
C ASP A 416 23.77 6.74 -3.78
N ALA A 417 23.68 5.99 -4.88
CA ALA A 417 22.63 6.14 -5.89
C ALA A 417 21.43 5.18 -5.71
N PHE A 418 21.54 4.26 -4.74
CA PHE A 418 20.61 3.17 -4.45
C PHE A 418 20.46 3.01 -2.92
N ARG A 419 19.37 2.40 -2.45
CA ARG A 419 19.11 2.21 -1.01
C ARG A 419 19.29 0.75 -0.62
N TRP A 420 20.43 0.42 -0.04
CA TRP A 420 20.81 -0.97 0.23
C TRP A 420 20.11 -1.54 1.47
N VAL A 421 19.60 -2.76 1.36
CA VAL A 421 18.88 -3.49 2.42
C VAL A 421 19.54 -4.85 2.64
N ASN A 422 19.65 -5.31 3.89
CA ASN A 422 20.19 -6.63 4.16
C ASN A 422 19.24 -7.72 3.66
N HIS A 423 19.72 -8.63 2.80
CA HIS A 423 18.94 -9.76 2.28
C HIS A 423 19.46 -11.15 2.67
N THR A 424 20.27 -11.28 3.73
CA THR A 424 21.14 -12.45 4.07
C THR A 424 22.35 -12.61 3.14
N LEU A 425 23.36 -13.40 3.53
CA LEU A 425 24.65 -13.45 2.82
C LEU A 425 24.59 -14.38 1.60
N THR A 426 24.04 -15.58 1.77
CA THR A 426 24.03 -16.68 0.77
C THR A 426 22.61 -17.03 0.29
N HIS A 427 21.62 -16.18 0.58
CA HIS A 427 20.19 -16.40 0.31
C HIS A 427 19.62 -17.79 0.75
N PRO A 428 19.89 -18.30 1.97
CA PRO A 428 19.35 -19.61 2.37
C PRO A 428 17.92 -19.51 2.94
N LYS A 429 17.13 -20.56 2.78
CA LYS A 429 15.79 -20.69 3.37
C LYS A 429 15.86 -20.75 4.91
N MET A 430 15.57 -19.64 5.58
CA MET A 430 15.61 -19.43 7.03
C MET A 430 14.52 -20.15 7.83
N ASN A 431 13.79 -21.10 7.22
CA ASN A 431 12.67 -21.83 7.82
C ASN A 431 13.09 -22.75 8.98
N THR A 432 14.28 -23.33 8.91
CA THR A 432 14.79 -24.32 9.88
C THR A 432 16.27 -24.13 10.23
N THR A 433 16.88 -23.04 9.79
CA THR A 433 18.27 -22.66 10.11
C THR A 433 18.48 -22.53 11.61
N ASP A 434 19.61 -23.02 12.13
CA ASP A 434 19.97 -22.79 13.53
C ASP A 434 20.40 -21.33 13.77
N TYR A 435 20.59 -20.95 15.02
CA TYR A 435 20.96 -19.57 15.38
C TYR A 435 22.38 -19.18 14.92
N ALA A 436 23.32 -20.12 14.82
CA ALA A 436 24.66 -19.81 14.35
C ALA A 436 24.66 -19.49 12.85
N THR A 437 23.98 -20.30 12.03
CA THR A 437 23.72 -20.00 10.62
C THR A 437 22.93 -18.69 10.49
N SER A 438 21.78 -18.59 11.16
CA SER A 438 20.89 -17.43 11.02
C SER A 438 21.58 -16.12 11.44
N ARG A 439 22.49 -16.15 12.42
CA ARG A 439 23.25 -14.98 12.85
C ARG A 439 24.40 -14.65 11.89
N ALA A 440 25.08 -15.65 11.33
CA ALA A 440 26.11 -15.45 10.30
C ALA A 440 25.51 -14.76 9.08
N GLU A 441 24.43 -15.31 8.53
CA GLU A 441 23.71 -14.74 7.39
C GLU A 441 23.37 -13.25 7.52
N ILE A 442 22.89 -12.83 8.69
CA ILE A 442 22.49 -11.44 8.92
C ILE A 442 23.71 -10.55 9.18
N ALA A 443 24.66 -10.99 10.01
CA ALA A 443 25.79 -10.16 10.45
C ALA A 443 26.96 -10.11 9.45
N ASP A 444 27.21 -11.19 8.74
CA ASP A 444 28.33 -11.30 7.81
C ASP A 444 27.99 -10.65 6.46
N ASN A 445 26.69 -10.55 6.10
CA ASN A 445 26.23 -9.72 4.99
C ASN A 445 26.43 -8.21 5.25
N LEU A 446 26.15 -7.74 6.48
CA LEU A 446 26.48 -6.37 6.91
C LEU A 446 28.00 -6.12 6.93
N THR A 447 28.77 -7.14 7.29
CA THR A 447 30.24 -7.11 7.25
C THR A 447 30.74 -7.02 5.80
N ARG A 448 30.13 -7.76 4.86
CA ARG A 448 30.42 -7.65 3.43
C ARG A 448 30.08 -6.27 2.90
N ALA A 449 28.87 -5.75 3.17
CA ALA A 449 28.46 -4.39 2.79
C ALA A 449 29.50 -3.35 3.22
N THR A 450 29.98 -3.44 4.46
CA THR A 450 31.05 -2.57 4.98
C THR A 450 32.36 -2.73 4.19
N ALA A 451 32.74 -3.95 3.79
CA ALA A 451 33.94 -4.23 3.01
C ALA A 451 33.86 -3.74 1.54
N ILE A 452 32.67 -3.78 0.92
CA ILE A 452 32.45 -3.16 -0.40
C ILE A 452 32.13 -1.65 -0.31
N GLY A 453 31.77 -1.13 0.86
CA GLY A 453 31.52 0.30 1.10
C GLY A 453 30.07 0.73 0.83
N LEU A 454 29.11 -0.18 0.97
CA LEU A 454 27.68 0.11 0.95
C LEU A 454 27.21 0.54 2.35
N THR A 455 26.31 1.51 2.41
CA THR A 455 25.64 1.90 3.66
C THR A 455 24.29 1.18 3.76
N VAL A 456 24.12 0.39 4.83
CA VAL A 456 22.93 -0.43 5.10
C VAL A 456 22.46 -0.16 6.53
N ASP A 457 21.16 0.02 6.75
CA ASP A 457 20.60 0.10 8.10
C ASP A 457 20.40 -1.32 8.67
N PRO A 458 21.08 -1.72 9.77
CA PRO A 458 20.93 -3.05 10.35
C PRO A 458 19.55 -3.30 10.97
N ALA A 459 18.71 -2.28 11.12
CA ALA A 459 17.37 -2.41 11.67
C ALA A 459 16.38 -3.13 10.74
N VAL A 460 16.69 -3.30 9.44
CA VAL A 460 15.80 -3.91 8.44
C VAL A 460 16.45 -5.15 7.81
N LEU A 461 15.68 -6.24 7.73
CA LEU A 461 16.10 -7.48 7.07
C LEU A 461 14.96 -8.05 6.21
N LYS A 462 15.23 -8.29 4.93
CA LYS A 462 14.45 -9.21 4.10
C LYS A 462 15.08 -10.59 4.19
N THR A 463 14.35 -11.63 4.60
CA THR A 463 14.85 -13.01 4.48
C THR A 463 14.60 -13.53 3.07
N GLY A 464 15.51 -14.35 2.55
CA GLY A 464 15.34 -14.99 1.24
C GLY A 464 14.03 -15.77 1.18
N GLU A 465 13.28 -15.62 0.09
CA GLU A 465 11.95 -16.24 -0.11
C GLU A 465 10.95 -16.01 1.05
N TYR A 466 11.04 -14.88 1.78
CA TYR A 466 10.20 -14.56 2.95
C TYR A 466 10.29 -15.60 4.08
N SER A 467 11.32 -16.44 4.03
CA SER A 467 11.44 -17.65 4.83
C SER A 467 11.70 -17.35 6.31
N GLY A 468 11.36 -18.32 7.16
CA GLY A 468 11.49 -18.22 8.61
C GLY A 468 10.35 -17.50 9.31
N LEU A 469 9.40 -16.89 8.58
CA LEU A 469 8.20 -16.27 9.16
C LEU A 469 7.00 -17.23 9.35
N GLY A 470 7.18 -18.54 9.15
CA GLY A 470 6.11 -19.52 9.31
C GLY A 470 5.33 -19.79 8.03
N VAL A 471 5.93 -19.47 6.88
CA VAL A 471 5.41 -19.76 5.55
C VAL A 471 6.44 -20.61 4.81
N TYR A 472 6.09 -21.84 4.47
CA TYR A 472 7.03 -22.82 3.90
C TYR A 472 6.32 -24.04 3.27
N HIS A 473 7.12 -24.93 2.66
CA HIS A 473 6.69 -26.28 2.29
C HIS A 473 7.11 -27.30 3.35
N SER A 474 6.30 -28.35 3.51
CA SER A 474 6.64 -29.50 4.37
C SER A 474 7.72 -30.41 3.76
N ASP A 475 7.92 -30.34 2.44
CA ASP A 475 9.11 -30.81 1.74
C ASP A 475 9.96 -29.59 1.36
N PRO A 476 11.17 -29.40 1.92
CA PRO A 476 11.98 -28.21 1.65
C PRO A 476 12.53 -28.13 0.21
N ASN A 477 12.36 -29.20 -0.59
CA ASN A 477 12.77 -29.31 -1.99
C ASN A 477 11.59 -29.14 -2.98
N ASN A 478 10.43 -28.62 -2.52
CA ASN A 478 9.36 -28.20 -3.43
C ASN A 478 9.47 -26.70 -3.69
N ASP A 479 9.97 -26.38 -4.88
CA ASP A 479 10.20 -25.01 -5.36
C ASP A 479 9.20 -24.65 -6.48
N ILE A 480 8.21 -25.51 -6.75
CA ILE A 480 7.34 -25.48 -7.94
C ILE A 480 5.88 -25.16 -7.58
N ASP A 481 5.48 -25.33 -6.32
CA ASP A 481 4.19 -24.90 -5.79
C ASP A 481 4.33 -23.68 -4.87
N PRO A 482 3.32 -22.82 -4.70
CA PRO A 482 3.38 -21.74 -3.71
C PRO A 482 3.40 -22.28 -2.27
N PRO A 483 4.14 -21.64 -1.33
CA PRO A 483 4.30 -22.13 0.04
C PRO A 483 3.02 -22.01 0.89
N THR A 484 2.95 -22.81 1.95
CA THR A 484 1.81 -22.85 2.86
C THR A 484 2.01 -21.90 4.04
N ASP A 485 1.04 -21.02 4.26
CA ASP A 485 0.96 -20.19 5.47
C ASP A 485 0.58 -21.05 6.68
N HIS A 486 1.54 -21.28 7.58
CA HIS A 486 1.35 -21.94 8.88
C HIS A 486 1.18 -20.93 10.04
N GLY A 487 1.23 -19.62 9.73
CA GLY A 487 1.11 -18.52 10.67
C GLY A 487 2.42 -18.08 11.31
N LEU A 488 2.51 -16.80 11.68
CA LEU A 488 3.62 -16.21 12.46
C LEU A 488 3.93 -16.88 13.82
N ALA A 489 3.12 -17.85 14.26
CA ALA A 489 3.40 -18.70 15.43
C ALA A 489 4.18 -20.00 15.09
N ALA A 490 4.42 -20.26 13.81
CA ALA A 490 5.27 -21.32 13.25
C ALA A 490 6.60 -20.77 12.68
N SER A 491 6.90 -19.49 12.93
CA SER A 491 8.17 -18.86 12.56
C SER A 491 9.37 -19.53 13.24
N ASN A 492 10.56 -19.45 12.62
CA ASN A 492 11.79 -20.01 13.15
C ASN A 492 12.24 -19.23 14.41
N PRO A 493 12.23 -19.82 15.62
CA PRO A 493 12.61 -19.11 16.84
C PRO A 493 14.11 -18.76 16.90
N GLU A 494 14.96 -19.51 16.19
CA GLU A 494 16.40 -19.27 16.16
C GLU A 494 16.75 -18.11 15.22
N LEU A 495 16.04 -17.96 14.09
CA LEU A 495 16.08 -16.76 13.24
C LEU A 495 15.66 -15.52 14.04
N LEU A 496 14.50 -15.57 14.70
CA LEU A 496 13.95 -14.41 15.42
C LEU A 496 14.92 -13.92 16.51
N ARG A 497 15.55 -14.86 17.24
CA ARG A 497 16.60 -14.52 18.20
C ARG A 497 17.83 -13.94 17.50
N ALA A 498 18.31 -14.55 16.41
CA ALA A 498 19.47 -14.06 15.67
C ALA A 498 19.28 -12.65 15.11
N ALA A 499 18.13 -12.36 14.50
CA ALA A 499 17.79 -11.05 13.95
C ALA A 499 17.83 -9.97 15.06
N LYS A 500 17.14 -10.22 16.17
CA LYS A 500 17.14 -9.34 17.35
C LYS A 500 18.54 -9.14 17.95
N ASP A 501 19.33 -10.21 18.09
CA ASP A 501 20.69 -10.15 18.66
C ASP A 501 21.72 -9.45 17.72
N VAL A 502 21.41 -9.30 16.43
CA VAL A 502 22.18 -8.50 15.46
C VAL A 502 21.69 -7.05 15.34
N GLY A 503 20.49 -6.74 15.87
CA GLY A 503 19.93 -5.39 15.93
C GLY A 503 18.79 -5.11 14.95
N VAL A 504 18.26 -6.13 14.29
CA VAL A 504 17.06 -6.01 13.44
C VAL A 504 15.85 -5.63 14.32
N ALA A 505 15.05 -4.69 13.83
CA ALA A 505 13.77 -4.29 14.39
C ALA A 505 12.59 -4.61 13.46
N TYR A 506 12.84 -4.68 12.14
CA TYR A 506 11.84 -4.88 11.10
C TYR A 506 12.19 -6.07 10.20
N LEU A 507 11.23 -6.98 10.03
CA LEU A 507 11.33 -8.14 9.15
C LEU A 507 10.31 -8.04 8.01
N HIS A 508 10.68 -8.52 6.83
CA HIS A 508 9.87 -8.47 5.62
C HIS A 508 8.75 -9.53 5.62
N GLY A 509 7.48 -9.09 5.66
CA GLY A 509 6.31 -9.95 5.42
C GLY A 509 5.88 -9.93 3.96
N ASN A 510 4.70 -10.49 3.64
CA ASN A 510 4.13 -10.46 2.28
C ASN A 510 2.59 -10.49 2.31
N MET A 511 1.93 -9.60 1.58
CA MET A 511 0.46 -9.46 1.63
C MET A 511 -0.33 -10.62 1.02
N SER A 512 0.30 -11.58 0.30
CA SER A 512 -0.38 -12.79 -0.17
C SER A 512 -0.58 -13.86 0.91
N PHE A 513 0.05 -13.73 2.09
CA PHE A 513 -0.13 -14.67 3.21
C PHE A 513 -1.05 -14.08 4.29
N PRO A 514 -2.22 -14.68 4.58
CA PRO A 514 -3.18 -14.18 5.55
C PRO A 514 -2.62 -13.84 6.95
N SER A 515 -1.58 -14.56 7.41
CA SER A 515 -0.94 -14.28 8.70
C SER A 515 0.03 -13.08 8.69
N HIS A 516 0.46 -12.64 7.52
CA HIS A 516 1.29 -11.46 7.29
C HIS A 516 0.45 -10.19 7.02
N VAL A 517 -0.85 -10.31 6.77
CA VAL A 517 -1.76 -9.18 6.53
C VAL A 517 -2.07 -8.44 7.85
N PRO A 518 -1.71 -7.14 7.98
CA PRO A 518 -1.92 -6.38 9.20
C PRO A 518 -3.41 -6.03 9.43
N SER A 519 -3.82 -5.91 10.69
CA SER A 519 -5.22 -5.65 11.08
C SER A 519 -5.69 -4.21 10.85
N CYS A 520 -4.83 -3.31 10.36
CA CYS A 520 -5.17 -1.93 10.00
C CYS A 520 -4.29 -1.40 8.84
N PHE A 521 -4.77 -0.33 8.18
CA PHE A 521 -4.17 0.15 6.94
C PHE A 521 -2.84 0.87 7.15
N ASN A 522 -1.79 0.41 6.45
CA ASN A 522 -0.37 0.78 6.65
C ASN A 522 0.16 0.47 8.05
N CYS A 523 -0.33 -0.58 8.72
CA CYS A 523 0.16 -1.05 10.02
C CYS A 523 1.19 -2.18 9.91
N GLY A 524 1.96 -2.41 10.96
CA GLY A 524 2.88 -3.54 11.09
C GLY A 524 2.35 -4.56 12.10
N ILE A 525 2.87 -5.79 12.06
CA ILE A 525 2.51 -6.85 13.01
C ILE A 525 3.66 -7.04 14.00
N ARG A 526 3.45 -6.73 15.28
CA ARG A 526 4.40 -7.09 16.34
C ARG A 526 4.47 -8.61 16.44
N HIS A 527 5.65 -9.19 16.22
CA HIS A 527 5.79 -10.63 16.02
C HIS A 527 5.36 -11.41 17.29
N PRO A 528 4.45 -12.39 17.19
CA PRO A 528 3.84 -13.01 18.37
C PRO A 528 4.80 -13.83 19.23
N MET A 529 5.93 -14.29 18.68
CA MET A 529 6.96 -15.04 19.41
C MET A 529 8.09 -14.13 19.91
N GLU A 530 8.30 -12.96 19.30
CA GLU A 530 9.36 -12.01 19.68
C GLU A 530 8.90 -10.55 19.42
N PRO A 531 8.13 -9.93 20.34
CA PRO A 531 7.49 -8.62 20.11
C PRO A 531 8.45 -7.42 19.96
N ALA A 532 9.76 -7.61 20.15
CA ALA A 532 10.76 -6.62 19.77
C ALA A 532 10.80 -6.39 18.24
N LEU A 533 10.41 -7.39 17.47
CA LEU A 533 10.38 -7.36 16.00
C LEU A 533 8.99 -6.98 15.48
N THR A 534 8.95 -6.13 14.45
CA THR A 534 7.75 -5.81 13.67
C THR A 534 7.85 -6.43 12.28
N ILE A 535 6.85 -7.17 11.85
CA ILE A 535 6.68 -7.57 10.45
C ILE A 535 6.10 -6.38 9.68
N VAL A 536 6.78 -5.99 8.61
CA VAL A 536 6.33 -4.99 7.64
C VAL A 536 6.19 -5.72 6.29
N PRO A 537 4.96 -5.90 5.77
CA PRO A 537 4.74 -6.67 4.56
C PRO A 537 4.93 -5.83 3.29
N ASP A 538 5.00 -6.51 2.15
CA ASP A 538 5.01 -5.92 0.81
C ASP A 538 3.86 -6.40 -0.09
N TRP A 539 3.81 -5.84 -1.29
CA TRP A 539 2.97 -6.32 -2.39
C TRP A 539 3.83 -7.11 -3.39
N PRO A 540 3.67 -8.44 -3.51
CA PRO A 540 4.27 -9.16 -4.62
C PRO A 540 3.64 -8.70 -5.94
N THR A 541 4.42 -8.75 -7.02
CA THR A 541 3.92 -8.56 -8.40
C THR A 541 3.85 -9.93 -9.10
N ASN A 542 3.18 -10.00 -10.25
CA ASN A 542 3.23 -11.20 -11.11
C ASN A 542 4.41 -11.18 -12.09
N ILE A 543 5.22 -10.11 -12.14
CA ILE A 543 6.48 -10.10 -12.87
C ILE A 543 7.45 -11.04 -12.15
N ALA A 544 7.78 -12.17 -12.79
CA ALA A 544 8.41 -13.30 -12.09
C ALA A 544 9.89 -13.05 -11.76
N TYR A 545 10.40 -13.65 -10.69
CA TYR A 545 11.80 -13.47 -10.28
C TYR A 545 12.81 -13.92 -11.37
N HIS A 546 12.46 -14.96 -12.13
CA HIS A 546 13.28 -15.57 -13.17
C HIS A 546 13.03 -15.06 -14.61
N THR A 547 12.20 -14.02 -14.80
CA THR A 547 11.97 -13.40 -16.12
C THR A 547 12.82 -12.16 -16.30
N THR A 548 13.42 -12.02 -17.48
CA THR A 548 14.40 -10.98 -17.78
C THR A 548 14.11 -10.24 -19.10
N ALA A 549 13.18 -10.74 -19.91
CA ALA A 549 12.71 -10.15 -21.15
C ALA A 549 11.18 -10.29 -21.34
N PRO A 550 10.52 -9.44 -22.17
CA PRO A 550 9.07 -9.42 -22.34
C PRO A 550 8.44 -10.73 -22.83
N ASP A 551 9.15 -11.53 -23.63
CA ASP A 551 8.69 -12.82 -24.15
C ASP A 551 8.81 -13.94 -23.11
N GLU A 552 9.83 -13.88 -22.25
CA GLU A 552 10.00 -14.76 -21.08
C GLU A 552 8.84 -14.51 -20.07
N GLU A 553 8.53 -13.25 -19.79
CA GLU A 553 7.41 -12.83 -18.94
C GLU A 553 6.05 -13.20 -19.56
N THR A 554 5.89 -13.03 -20.87
CA THR A 554 4.67 -13.45 -21.59
C THR A 554 4.46 -14.97 -21.55
N TYR A 555 5.54 -15.76 -21.63
CA TYR A 555 5.45 -17.21 -21.43
C TYR A 555 5.02 -17.54 -20.01
N PHE A 556 5.72 -16.98 -19.01
CA PHE A 556 5.45 -17.19 -17.58
C PHE A 556 3.98 -16.90 -17.23
N TYR A 557 3.52 -15.70 -17.51
CA TYR A 557 2.23 -15.21 -17.06
C TYR A 557 1.09 -16.03 -17.67
N ASN A 558 1.22 -16.49 -18.91
CA ASN A 558 0.21 -17.33 -19.56
C ASN A 558 0.27 -18.79 -19.08
N ALA A 559 1.45 -19.33 -18.78
CA ALA A 559 1.60 -20.63 -18.12
C ALA A 559 0.97 -20.67 -16.72
N TYR A 560 0.78 -19.51 -16.07
CA TYR A 560 0.05 -19.38 -14.81
C TYR A 560 -1.42 -18.99 -14.99
N TYR A 561 -1.75 -17.94 -15.73
CA TYR A 561 -3.06 -17.29 -15.73
C TYR A 561 -3.85 -17.32 -17.05
N GLY A 562 -3.23 -17.78 -18.14
CA GLY A 562 -3.91 -18.02 -19.41
C GLY A 562 -4.93 -19.18 -19.33
N PRO A 563 -5.75 -19.40 -20.36
CA PRO A 563 -6.83 -20.40 -20.36
C PRO A 563 -6.38 -21.84 -20.13
N ASN A 564 -5.09 -22.16 -20.32
CA ASN A 564 -4.50 -23.48 -20.09
C ASN A 564 -3.51 -23.51 -18.90
N GLY A 565 -3.37 -22.41 -18.15
CA GLY A 565 -2.35 -22.24 -17.11
C GLY A 565 -2.61 -23.00 -15.80
N LYS A 566 -1.69 -22.85 -14.83
CA LYS A 566 -1.78 -23.47 -13.49
C LYS A 566 -2.96 -22.93 -12.65
N PHE A 567 -3.36 -21.68 -12.88
CA PHE A 567 -4.47 -20.98 -12.22
C PHE A 567 -5.27 -20.14 -13.24
N PRO A 568 -6.00 -20.74 -14.20
CA PRO A 568 -6.63 -20.01 -15.31
C PRO A 568 -7.54 -18.88 -14.83
N TYR A 569 -7.31 -17.67 -15.33
CA TYR A 569 -8.07 -16.47 -15.02
C TYR A 569 -8.54 -15.74 -16.29
N TRP A 570 -7.64 -15.62 -17.28
CA TRP A 570 -7.95 -15.01 -18.57
C TRP A 570 -8.54 -16.05 -19.55
N PRO A 571 -9.52 -15.66 -20.39
CA PRO A 571 -10.15 -16.57 -21.36
C PRO A 571 -9.27 -16.82 -22.60
N GLU A 572 -8.26 -15.97 -22.83
CA GLU A 572 -7.32 -15.97 -23.95
C GLU A 572 -5.93 -15.65 -23.38
N ASP A 573 -4.86 -16.11 -24.04
CA ASP A 573 -3.49 -15.77 -23.63
C ASP A 573 -3.24 -14.26 -23.83
N GLN A 574 -2.59 -13.62 -22.85
CA GLN A 574 -2.34 -12.17 -22.81
C GLN A 574 -1.01 -11.81 -23.48
N THR A 575 -0.94 -10.65 -24.14
CA THR A 575 0.33 -10.07 -24.61
C THR A 575 1.06 -9.35 -23.48
N TYR A 576 2.36 -9.08 -23.65
CA TYR A 576 3.15 -8.32 -22.67
C TYR A 576 2.53 -6.97 -22.30
N GLU A 577 1.98 -6.23 -23.27
CA GLU A 577 1.34 -4.93 -23.04
C GLU A 577 0.03 -5.07 -22.24
N GLN A 578 -0.68 -6.20 -22.37
CA GLN A 578 -1.85 -6.52 -21.55
C GLN A 578 -1.43 -6.89 -20.13
N ILE A 579 -0.40 -7.72 -19.97
CA ILE A 579 0.18 -8.09 -18.67
C ILE A 579 0.62 -6.84 -17.91
N LEU A 580 1.41 -5.98 -18.56
CA LEU A 580 1.84 -4.68 -18.05
C LEU A 580 0.65 -3.78 -17.68
N GLY A 581 -0.42 -3.81 -18.48
CA GLY A 581 -1.68 -3.11 -18.22
C GLY A 581 -2.37 -3.59 -16.93
N HIS A 582 -2.49 -4.90 -16.74
CA HIS A 582 -3.12 -5.53 -15.56
C HIS A 582 -2.30 -5.31 -14.29
N GLU A 583 -0.99 -5.56 -14.35
CA GLU A 583 -0.07 -5.38 -13.22
C GLU A 583 -0.05 -3.93 -12.74
N SER A 584 0.03 -2.97 -13.68
CA SER A 584 -0.02 -1.56 -13.32
C SER A 584 -1.41 -1.12 -12.83
N ASP A 585 -2.52 -1.80 -13.18
CA ASP A 585 -3.85 -1.52 -12.61
C ASP A 585 -4.00 -1.99 -11.16
N VAL A 586 -3.38 -3.13 -10.82
CA VAL A 586 -3.30 -3.66 -9.44
C VAL A 586 -2.37 -2.78 -8.60
N ALA A 587 -1.17 -2.48 -9.09
CA ALA A 587 -0.24 -1.56 -8.44
C ALA A 587 -0.87 -0.18 -8.21
N MET A 588 -1.56 0.36 -9.22
CA MET A 588 -2.30 1.62 -9.09
C MET A 588 -3.41 1.52 -8.04
N GLN A 589 -4.00 0.36 -7.76
CA GLN A 589 -4.94 0.20 -6.63
C GLN A 589 -4.24 0.46 -5.28
N HIS A 590 -3.04 -0.10 -5.10
CA HIS A 590 -2.24 0.09 -3.89
C HIS A 590 -1.83 1.56 -3.74
N VAL A 591 -1.31 2.18 -4.80
CA VAL A 591 -0.91 3.60 -4.81
C VAL A 591 -2.10 4.53 -4.58
N MET A 592 -3.24 4.32 -5.26
CA MET A 592 -4.46 5.13 -5.09
C MET A 592 -5.05 5.00 -3.67
N SER A 593 -4.96 3.82 -3.05
CA SER A 593 -5.38 3.62 -1.65
C SER A 593 -4.48 4.35 -0.63
N GLY A 594 -3.29 4.80 -1.05
CA GLY A 594 -2.28 5.40 -0.18
C GLY A 594 -1.43 4.35 0.56
N SER A 595 -1.27 3.15 -0.01
CA SER A 595 -0.47 2.10 0.63
C SER A 595 1.02 2.46 0.61
N VAL A 596 1.71 2.24 1.73
CA VAL A 596 3.12 2.62 1.93
C VAL A 596 4.12 1.47 1.66
N TYR A 597 3.62 0.24 1.56
CA TYR A 597 4.45 -0.94 1.39
C TYR A 597 5.19 -0.96 0.04
N SER A 598 6.32 -1.67 -0.03
CA SER A 598 7.04 -1.88 -1.28
C SER A 598 6.28 -2.80 -2.24
N HIS A 599 6.68 -2.75 -3.51
CA HIS A 599 6.43 -3.81 -4.48
C HIS A 599 7.76 -4.51 -4.75
N THR A 600 7.82 -5.84 -4.62
CA THR A 600 9.06 -6.62 -4.81
C THR A 600 9.19 -7.14 -6.24
N PHE A 601 10.40 -6.99 -6.77
CA PHE A 601 10.98 -7.52 -8.00
C PHE A 601 12.34 -8.12 -7.66
N HIS A 602 13.02 -8.74 -8.63
CA HIS A 602 14.31 -9.38 -8.44
C HIS A 602 15.31 -8.92 -9.50
N GLN A 603 16.60 -9.14 -9.26
CA GLN A 603 17.70 -8.68 -10.11
C GLN A 603 17.55 -9.03 -11.61
N GLY A 604 16.95 -10.18 -11.95
CA GLY A 604 16.66 -10.58 -13.34
C GLY A 604 15.77 -9.59 -14.09
N ASN A 605 14.83 -8.95 -13.39
CA ASN A 605 13.87 -8.01 -13.99
C ASN A 605 14.51 -6.67 -14.42
N LEU A 606 15.76 -6.40 -14.05
CA LEU A 606 16.54 -5.22 -14.43
C LEU A 606 17.43 -5.40 -15.68
N ARG A 607 17.46 -6.59 -16.30
CA ARG A 607 18.22 -6.86 -17.52
C ARG A 607 17.89 -5.85 -18.63
N ASP A 608 18.91 -5.28 -19.27
CA ASP A 608 18.77 -4.47 -20.48
C ASP A 608 18.51 -5.39 -21.67
N TYR A 609 17.24 -5.60 -22.02
CA TYR A 609 16.86 -6.34 -23.24
C TYR A 609 16.94 -5.48 -24.51
N GLY A 610 17.24 -4.18 -24.39
CA GLY A 610 17.47 -3.27 -25.50
C GLY A 610 17.22 -1.81 -25.12
N SER A 611 18.07 -0.88 -25.57
CA SER A 611 17.90 0.57 -25.33
C SER A 611 17.79 0.95 -23.83
N GLY A 612 18.33 0.11 -22.95
CA GLY A 612 18.23 0.21 -21.50
C GLY A 612 16.91 -0.28 -20.90
N GLU A 613 15.96 -0.72 -21.73
CA GLU A 613 14.61 -1.14 -21.31
C GLU A 613 14.68 -2.41 -20.46
N SER A 614 13.82 -2.49 -19.44
CA SER A 614 13.78 -3.58 -18.45
C SER A 614 12.40 -3.64 -17.81
N LEU A 615 11.98 -4.84 -17.37
CA LEU A 615 10.61 -5.14 -16.94
C LEU A 615 10.16 -4.23 -15.77
N VAL A 616 11.08 -3.90 -14.86
CA VAL A 616 10.84 -2.97 -13.74
C VAL A 616 10.51 -1.57 -14.23
N PHE A 617 11.28 -1.04 -15.20
CA PHE A 617 11.08 0.34 -15.66
C PHE A 617 9.87 0.51 -16.56
N ASP A 618 9.50 -0.51 -17.32
CA ASP A 618 8.21 -0.57 -18.02
C ASP A 618 7.04 -0.52 -17.03
N TRP A 619 7.06 -1.36 -15.99
CA TRP A 619 6.05 -1.37 -14.92
C TRP A 619 5.97 -0.02 -14.18
N LEU A 620 7.13 0.54 -13.81
CA LEU A 620 7.21 1.84 -13.12
C LEU A 620 6.61 2.96 -13.98
N GLN A 621 6.91 3.01 -15.28
CA GLN A 621 6.35 4.03 -16.16
C GLN A 621 4.85 3.82 -16.40
N ALA A 622 4.38 2.58 -16.56
CA ALA A 622 2.95 2.27 -16.71
C ALA A 622 2.12 2.66 -15.46
N VAL A 623 2.66 2.45 -14.25
CA VAL A 623 2.04 2.94 -13.01
C VAL A 623 2.07 4.47 -12.92
N LEU A 624 3.18 5.10 -13.29
CA LEU A 624 3.34 6.54 -13.14
C LEU A 624 2.61 7.35 -14.22
N ASP A 625 2.41 6.82 -15.43
CA ASP A 625 1.51 7.41 -16.43
C ASP A 625 0.07 7.46 -15.92
N LYS A 626 -0.40 6.37 -15.29
CA LYS A 626 -1.73 6.31 -14.63
C LYS A 626 -1.82 7.29 -13.46
N TYR A 627 -0.78 7.39 -12.60
CA TYR A 627 -0.77 8.37 -11.52
C TYR A 627 -0.75 9.83 -12.02
N ASN A 628 0.10 10.12 -13.02
CA ASN A 628 0.21 11.42 -13.70
C ASN A 628 -1.05 11.79 -14.49
N ALA A 629 -1.94 10.84 -14.81
CA ALA A 629 -3.25 11.14 -15.40
C ALA A 629 -4.24 11.67 -14.36
N TYR A 630 -4.14 11.22 -13.09
CA TYR A 630 -5.15 11.44 -12.06
C TYR A 630 -4.77 12.43 -10.95
N TYR A 631 -3.51 12.47 -10.50
CA TYR A 631 -3.11 13.19 -9.29
C TYR A 631 -2.30 14.47 -9.58
N ASN A 632 -2.30 15.37 -8.59
CA ASN A 632 -1.53 16.62 -8.57
C ASN A 632 -0.66 16.76 -7.29
N VAL A 633 -0.51 15.67 -6.54
CA VAL A 633 0.25 15.62 -5.27
C VAL A 633 1.46 14.68 -5.41
N PRO A 634 2.55 14.89 -4.64
CA PRO A 634 3.77 14.07 -4.78
C PRO A 634 3.53 12.58 -4.52
N LEU A 635 4.16 11.73 -5.33
CA LEU A 635 4.23 10.30 -5.13
C LEU A 635 5.49 10.00 -4.32
N LEU A 636 5.31 9.68 -3.04
CA LEU A 636 6.41 9.59 -2.09
C LEU A 636 7.14 8.25 -2.17
N ASN A 637 8.45 8.30 -2.01
CA ASN A 637 9.32 7.12 -2.07
C ASN A 637 10.31 7.17 -0.88
N PRO A 638 9.86 6.86 0.35
CA PRO A 638 10.73 6.77 1.53
C PRO A 638 11.73 5.61 1.44
N ASP A 639 12.87 5.73 2.12
CA ASP A 639 13.73 4.58 2.40
C ASP A 639 13.05 3.58 3.36
N TRP A 640 13.56 2.35 3.40
CA TRP A 640 13.00 1.26 4.20
C TRP A 640 12.88 1.58 5.70
N THR A 641 13.78 2.37 6.26
CA THR A 641 13.75 2.76 7.66
C THR A 641 12.71 3.86 7.91
N ALA A 642 12.53 4.80 6.98
CA ALA A 642 11.45 5.79 7.02
C ALA A 642 10.07 5.14 6.80
N LEU A 643 9.96 4.20 5.86
CA LEU A 643 8.79 3.35 5.60
C LEU A 643 8.39 2.60 6.88
N ALA A 644 9.31 1.86 7.47
CA ALA A 644 9.04 1.07 8.68
C ALA A 644 8.66 1.94 9.89
N ARG A 645 9.31 3.12 10.07
CA ARG A 645 8.93 4.10 11.10
C ARG A 645 7.53 4.69 10.87
N TYR A 646 7.13 4.93 9.62
CA TYR A 646 5.78 5.38 9.29
C TYR A 646 4.75 4.28 9.60
N VAL A 647 5.04 3.02 9.26
CA VAL A 647 4.22 1.85 9.58
C VAL A 647 4.05 1.68 11.09
N ASP A 648 5.10 1.90 11.89
CA ASP A 648 5.02 1.92 13.35
C ASP A 648 4.14 3.08 13.86
N ARG A 649 4.30 4.31 13.34
CA ARG A 649 3.43 5.46 13.69
C ARG A 649 1.96 5.14 13.39
N ARG A 650 1.65 4.61 12.20
CA ARG A 650 0.30 4.18 11.80
C ARG A 650 -0.26 3.11 12.74
N THR A 651 0.55 2.13 13.13
CA THR A 651 0.18 1.10 14.11
C THR A 651 -0.18 1.73 15.46
N THR A 652 0.64 2.67 15.97
CA THR A 652 0.31 3.39 17.21
C THR A 652 -0.91 4.29 17.09
N HIS A 653 -1.13 4.90 15.92
CA HIS A 653 -2.31 5.72 15.62
C HIS A 653 -3.59 4.91 15.81
N PHE A 654 -3.77 3.78 15.12
CA PHE A 654 -4.98 2.95 15.29
C PHE A 654 -5.12 2.37 16.71
N ALA A 655 -4.02 1.95 17.33
CA ALA A 655 -4.06 1.43 18.70
C ALA A 655 -4.51 2.49 19.73
N GLY A 656 -4.11 3.75 19.55
CA GLY A 656 -4.53 4.87 20.40
C GLY A 656 -5.86 5.51 19.99
N LEU A 657 -6.27 5.39 18.73
CA LEU A 657 -7.30 6.22 18.09
C LEU A 657 -8.61 6.32 18.89
N ALA A 658 -9.14 5.18 19.34
CA ALA A 658 -10.42 5.12 20.05
C ALA A 658 -10.37 5.77 21.45
N GLY A 659 -9.19 5.96 22.04
CA GLY A 659 -8.99 6.61 23.34
C GLY A 659 -8.86 8.13 23.27
N VAL A 660 -8.69 8.70 22.08
CA VAL A 660 -8.50 10.16 21.88
C VAL A 660 -9.84 10.86 21.66
N SER A 661 -10.04 11.99 22.33
CA SER A 661 -11.08 12.96 21.99
C SER A 661 -10.43 14.23 21.46
N ALA A 662 -10.76 14.60 20.22
CA ALA A 662 -10.32 15.83 19.56
C ALA A 662 -11.54 16.69 19.24
N VAL A 663 -11.59 17.91 19.79
CA VAL A 663 -12.73 18.84 19.61
C VAL A 663 -12.22 20.14 18.99
N TYR A 664 -12.74 20.48 17.82
CA TYR A 664 -12.58 21.79 17.21
C TYR A 664 -13.56 22.79 17.84
N ASP A 665 -13.09 24.02 18.09
CA ASP A 665 -13.89 25.16 18.52
C ASP A 665 -13.78 26.27 17.47
N ALA A 666 -14.92 26.58 16.82
CA ALA A 666 -14.97 27.52 15.72
C ALA A 666 -14.91 29.00 16.15
N ALA A 667 -15.21 29.30 17.42
CA ALA A 667 -15.06 30.65 17.97
C ALA A 667 -13.60 30.93 18.37
N ALA A 668 -12.85 29.91 18.78
CA ALA A 668 -11.43 30.01 19.12
C ALA A 668 -10.48 29.77 17.93
N GLY A 669 -10.90 29.03 16.91
CA GLY A 669 -10.06 28.64 15.77
C GLY A 669 -9.03 27.55 16.12
N THR A 670 -9.35 26.69 17.09
CA THR A 670 -8.41 25.71 17.68
C THR A 670 -9.00 24.33 17.81
N ILE A 671 -8.16 23.29 17.72
CA ILE A 671 -8.49 21.92 18.12
C ILE A 671 -7.90 21.66 19.51
N THR A 672 -8.69 21.08 20.42
CA THR A 672 -8.19 20.54 21.69
C THR A 672 -8.28 19.02 21.69
N PHE A 673 -7.13 18.37 21.84
CA PHE A 673 -6.95 16.93 21.98
C PHE A 673 -6.87 16.55 23.46
N SER A 674 -7.41 15.39 23.82
CA SER A 674 -7.34 14.82 25.16
C SER A 674 -7.44 13.30 25.11
N SER A 675 -6.82 12.62 26.08
CA SER A 675 -6.85 11.15 26.20
C SER A 675 -6.74 10.74 27.68
N ALA A 676 -7.30 9.58 28.01
CA ALA A 676 -7.18 8.97 29.35
C ALA A 676 -5.88 8.18 29.55
N ALA A 677 -5.16 7.89 28.47
CA ALA A 677 -3.87 7.21 28.44
C ALA A 677 -2.90 7.96 27.51
N ASP A 678 -1.60 7.66 27.58
CA ASP A 678 -0.65 8.18 26.60
C ASP A 678 -0.98 7.62 25.21
N ALA A 679 -0.97 8.46 24.18
CA ALA A 679 -1.33 8.09 22.82
C ALA A 679 -0.48 8.83 21.78
N SER A 680 -0.34 8.25 20.59
CA SER A 680 0.33 8.88 19.45
C SER A 680 -0.61 8.79 18.25
N VAL A 681 -0.99 9.93 17.67
CA VAL A 681 -1.97 9.99 16.58
C VAL A 681 -1.58 11.00 15.50
N PHE A 682 -1.94 10.70 14.25
CA PHE A 682 -1.93 11.69 13.18
C PHE A 682 -3.13 12.62 13.30
N ALA A 683 -2.97 13.88 12.91
CA ALA A 683 -4.03 14.88 12.82
C ALA A 683 -3.82 15.80 11.62
N THR A 684 -4.73 15.75 10.66
CA THR A 684 -4.72 16.62 9.49
C THR A 684 -5.29 18.00 9.82
N ASN A 685 -4.61 19.02 9.30
CA ASN A 685 -4.86 20.45 9.47
C ASN A 685 -4.91 20.94 10.93
N ALA A 686 -4.20 20.24 11.81
CA ALA A 686 -3.80 20.71 13.13
C ALA A 686 -2.42 21.39 13.03
N ASP A 687 -2.33 22.70 13.30
CA ASP A 687 -1.10 23.48 13.06
C ASP A 687 -0.11 23.37 14.24
N ALA A 688 0.35 22.13 14.48
CA ALA A 688 1.28 21.78 15.56
C ALA A 688 2.74 21.88 15.12
N THR A 689 3.65 22.07 16.07
CA THR A 689 5.09 22.07 15.81
C THR A 689 5.54 20.71 15.26
N GLY A 690 6.20 20.72 14.10
CA GLY A 690 6.61 19.50 13.40
C GLY A 690 5.57 18.91 12.45
N ALA A 691 4.48 19.63 12.16
CA ALA A 691 3.56 19.25 11.08
C ALA A 691 4.25 19.34 9.70
N GLU A 692 3.96 18.35 8.84
CA GLU A 692 4.53 18.17 7.51
C GLU A 692 3.46 18.52 6.45
N THR A 693 3.79 19.31 5.43
CA THR A 693 2.84 19.63 4.34
C THR A 693 2.77 18.48 3.33
N TYR A 694 1.56 18.08 2.93
CA TYR A 694 1.35 17.21 1.77
C TYR A 694 0.17 17.72 0.93
N GLY A 695 0.44 18.03 -0.34
CA GLY A 695 -0.51 18.78 -1.17
C GLY A 695 -0.88 20.12 -0.51
N SER A 696 -2.16 20.29 -0.22
CA SER A 696 -2.74 21.46 0.46
C SER A 696 -3.01 21.25 1.96
N ASP A 697 -2.72 20.08 2.51
CA ASP A 697 -2.94 19.73 3.92
C ASP A 697 -1.65 19.81 4.76
N LYS A 698 -1.79 20.17 6.04
CA LYS A 698 -0.74 20.02 7.07
C LYS A 698 -1.00 18.77 7.91
N VAL A 699 -0.12 17.78 7.91
CA VAL A 699 -0.25 16.56 8.73
C VAL A 699 0.64 16.66 9.96
N ALA A 700 0.05 16.72 11.14
CA ALA A 700 0.77 16.62 12.41
C ALA A 700 0.79 15.19 12.94
N HIS A 701 1.88 14.80 13.61
CA HIS A 701 1.96 13.56 14.39
C HIS A 701 2.10 13.93 15.88
N LEU A 702 1.00 13.77 16.63
CA LEU A 702 0.82 14.29 17.98
C LEU A 702 1.06 13.20 19.03
N ALA A 703 2.03 13.42 19.92
CA ALA A 703 2.12 12.69 21.18
C ALA A 703 1.22 13.37 22.22
N LEU A 704 0.32 12.61 22.83
CA LEU A 704 -0.66 13.06 23.84
C LEU A 704 -0.34 12.39 25.18
N THR A 705 -0.22 13.19 26.25
CA THR A 705 -0.01 12.68 27.62
C THR A 705 -1.34 12.44 28.32
N ALA A 706 -1.47 11.33 29.04
CA ALA A 706 -2.64 10.96 29.83
C ALA A 706 -3.15 12.12 30.71
N GLY A 707 -4.44 12.45 30.59
CA GLY A 707 -5.11 13.48 31.39
C GLY A 707 -4.66 14.93 31.12
N THR A 708 -3.77 15.17 30.14
CA THR A 708 -3.23 16.50 29.83
C THR A 708 -3.74 16.97 28.46
N PRO A 709 -4.66 17.96 28.39
CA PRO A 709 -5.14 18.47 27.12
C PRO A 709 -4.05 19.20 26.31
N LEU A 710 -4.03 18.96 25.00
CA LEU A 710 -3.18 19.65 24.02
C LEU A 710 -4.08 20.50 23.11
N THR A 711 -3.89 21.82 23.10
CA THR A 711 -4.63 22.73 22.21
C THR A 711 -3.70 23.35 21.16
N VAL A 712 -4.11 23.31 19.89
CA VAL A 712 -3.36 23.85 18.74
C VAL A 712 -4.29 24.60 17.77
N PRO A 713 -3.78 25.51 16.92
CA PRO A 713 -4.59 26.16 15.89
C PRO A 713 -5.12 25.19 14.84
N ALA A 714 -6.27 25.51 14.23
CA ALA A 714 -6.90 24.72 13.17
C ALA A 714 -6.73 25.40 11.80
N SER A 715 -6.30 24.66 10.79
CA SER A 715 -6.19 25.12 9.39
C SER A 715 -7.43 24.73 8.59
N VAL A 716 -8.58 25.28 8.97
CA VAL A 716 -9.90 24.88 8.44
C VAL A 716 -10.01 25.23 6.96
N ARG A 717 -10.41 24.25 6.13
CA ARG A 717 -10.56 24.42 4.68
C ARG A 717 -11.99 24.88 4.27
N PRO A 718 -12.13 25.57 3.11
CA PRO A 718 -13.31 26.41 2.79
C PRO A 718 -14.66 25.70 2.72
#